data_AF-A0A660SAX1-F1
#
_entry.id   AF-A0A660SAX1-F1
#
_cell.length_a   1.000
_cell.length_b   1.000
_cell.length_c   1.000
_cell.angle_alpha   90.00
_cell.angle_beta   90.00
_cell.angle_gamma   90.00
#
_symmetry.space_group_name_H-M   'P 1'
#
loop_
_entity.id
_entity.type
_entity.pdbx_description
1 polymer ?
#
loop_
_entity_poly.entity_id
_entity_poly.type
_entity_poly.pdbx_seq_one_letter_code
_entity_poly.pdbx_strand_id
1 'polypeptide(L)'
;MKRKSKHNAWPKDYRHEDARRKNNPPAGIASTYEVRERETHSYSYDPHLDPQLQWTGKTEYTSFDVDVVSLHIHERISTRAILNILKRPEPIQLPLFGETPLSLDKQIEFYRHEVNWTNRLILGDSLLVMNSVLVKEGMAGKVQMIYVDPPYGIKYASNFQPRIDRRDVKDKDEDLTHEPEQIKAYRDTWKLGIHSYLTYLRDRLLLCRELLHESGSIFVQMNDENLHLVRCLLDEVFGRENFVAVVAFRKTGGFPSGFLATIYDYLLWYTKDRSLTKYRQLYLLKKETGTVEQYRHIDRDGHPFEPTSLFSEGATPSGTFAFTYCDSTFHVPPNSHWKTSLEGLKRLKYADRLWHSRNTLRYVRYLDDFPVVPLTNVWDDTMGERNILYAVQTNTKVIERCILMTTDPGDLVFDPTCGSGTTAYCAEKWGRRWITCDTSRVALAIARQRLMTAKFDYYELKDPEKGPASGFIYETVPHITLESIAKNTEIDEITAKYQPKIDKALAEVNQVLGKDLKEWEVPREVNENWPKEAKEAHKEFWRLKRKKRKEIDESIKHHAPQEVLYDRPKIKRGIVRVSGPFTVEAIPVPVVEDPTQQPIPQFEEEEARARISDRGGDYLTAMINLLKQQGSILFPSGKRMELENIRPLNLGFLHAEAETKQNGKTLRVAISFGPQYGPVTAFQVQEAIPTARMNAYNVLIFAGFSFDPETQALIQKVPVTGLEIHFANISPDVLVGDLLKTTRASQIFTVYGQPDVKLISQKDDTFIVELLGIDIYDPLTGEVYHSRGEDVAAWFLDTDYDSMTFHICQAFFPGDSKAWQKLQRALKAQIDPDAFEQMRNTKSFPFKAGKHKKIAVKVIDFRGNEVIRVIGLGEVSYG
;
A
#
# COMPACT_ATOMS: atom_id res chain seq x y z
N MET A 1 72.03 -2.91 -6.34
CA MET A 1 72.23 -2.26 -7.66
C MET A 1 70.87 -1.79 -8.16
N LYS A 2 70.75 -0.51 -8.58
CA LYS A 2 69.82 0.08 -9.59
C LYS A 2 68.37 -0.43 -9.65
N ARG A 3 67.30 0.36 -9.79
CA ARG A 3 67.06 1.77 -10.13
C ARG A 3 65.54 1.97 -9.92
N LYS A 4 65.13 3.18 -9.53
CA LYS A 4 63.75 3.67 -9.58
C LYS A 4 63.17 3.56 -11.01
N SER A 5 61.87 3.23 -11.14
CA SER A 5 61.01 3.83 -12.17
C SER A 5 59.71 4.33 -11.54
N LYS A 6 59.42 5.60 -11.79
CA LYS A 6 58.18 6.30 -11.40
C LYS A 6 57.04 5.94 -12.36
N HIS A 7 55.86 5.78 -11.74
CA HIS A 7 54.48 6.06 -12.18
C HIS A 7 54.07 5.88 -13.65
N ASN A 8 52.98 5.13 -13.83
CA ASN A 8 51.79 5.65 -14.54
C ASN A 8 50.53 5.26 -13.75
N ALA A 9 49.71 6.26 -13.45
CA ALA A 9 48.41 6.10 -12.83
C ALA A 9 47.38 5.68 -13.90
N TRP A 10 46.68 4.59 -13.64
CA TRP A 10 45.46 4.15 -14.33
C TRP A 10 44.43 3.79 -13.25
N PRO A 11 43.12 4.04 -13.45
CA PRO A 11 42.12 3.83 -12.43
C PRO A 11 42.07 2.35 -12.05
N LYS A 12 42.18 2.06 -10.75
CA LYS A 12 41.96 0.73 -10.19
C LYS A 12 40.48 0.63 -9.81
N ASP A 13 39.83 -0.45 -10.24
CA ASP A 13 38.53 -0.87 -9.71
C ASP A 13 38.73 -1.77 -8.48
N TYR A 14 37.70 -1.84 -7.64
CA TYR A 14 37.68 -2.81 -6.57
C TYR A 14 37.46 -4.19 -7.18
N ARG A 15 38.47 -5.05 -7.14
CA ARG A 15 38.33 -6.46 -7.43
C ARG A 15 38.21 -7.22 -6.13
N HIS A 16 37.07 -7.88 -5.98
CA HIS A 16 36.83 -8.83 -4.90
C HIS A 16 37.34 -10.20 -5.38
N GLU A 17 38.66 -10.39 -5.38
CA GLU A 17 39.30 -11.62 -5.88
C GLU A 17 38.92 -12.86 -5.05
N ASP A 18 38.42 -12.63 -3.84
CA ASP A 18 37.97 -13.64 -2.88
C ASP A 18 36.47 -13.95 -3.05
N ALA A 19 35.73 -13.08 -3.75
CA ALA A 19 34.31 -13.25 -4.03
C ALA A 19 34.14 -13.97 -5.38
N ARG A 20 33.49 -15.12 -5.36
CA ARG A 20 33.04 -15.85 -6.56
C ARG A 20 31.53 -15.71 -6.65
N ARG A 21 31.02 -15.23 -7.79
CA ARG A 21 29.59 -15.32 -8.12
C ARG A 21 29.34 -16.56 -8.97
N LYS A 22 28.18 -17.18 -8.83
CA LYS A 22 27.77 -18.26 -9.74
C LYS A 22 27.64 -17.71 -11.18
N ASN A 23 28.09 -18.49 -12.15
CA ASN A 23 28.07 -18.11 -13.57
C ASN A 23 26.62 -17.95 -14.06
N ASN A 24 26.33 -16.86 -14.77
CA ASN A 24 25.06 -16.60 -15.45
C ASN A 24 25.34 -16.61 -16.96
N PRO A 25 24.98 -17.68 -17.70
CA PRO A 25 25.37 -17.82 -19.10
C PRO A 25 24.53 -16.92 -20.03
N PRO A 26 25.09 -16.49 -21.18
CA PRO A 26 24.35 -15.72 -22.17
C PRO A 26 23.18 -16.51 -22.77
N ALA A 27 22.07 -15.80 -23.01
CA ALA A 27 20.78 -16.30 -23.52
C ALA A 27 20.85 -17.38 -24.63
N GLY A 28 21.85 -17.31 -25.51
CA GLY A 28 21.99 -18.23 -26.65
C GLY A 28 22.41 -19.68 -26.32
N ILE A 29 22.74 -20.01 -25.07
CA ILE A 29 23.25 -21.34 -24.65
C ILE A 29 22.25 -22.08 -23.72
N ALA A 30 21.14 -21.43 -23.35
CA ALA A 30 20.20 -21.94 -22.35
C ALA A 30 19.45 -23.23 -22.74
N SER A 31 19.44 -23.61 -24.03
CA SER A 31 18.74 -24.79 -24.56
C SER A 31 19.51 -26.11 -24.43
N THR A 32 20.70 -26.12 -23.83
CA THR A 32 21.59 -27.31 -23.81
C THR A 32 21.85 -27.93 -22.44
N TYR A 33 21.18 -27.49 -21.38
CA TYR A 33 21.34 -28.10 -20.04
C TYR A 33 20.08 -28.83 -19.57
N GLU A 34 20.31 -30.06 -19.11
CA GLU A 34 19.36 -31.08 -18.69
C GLU A 34 18.31 -30.60 -17.66
N VAL A 35 17.11 -31.18 -17.79
CA VAL A 35 15.99 -31.08 -16.84
C VAL A 35 16.47 -31.44 -15.43
N ARG A 36 16.34 -30.53 -14.47
CA ARG A 36 16.47 -30.85 -13.04
C ARG A 36 15.11 -31.10 -12.43
N GLU A 37 15.08 -32.10 -11.55
CA GLU A 37 13.94 -32.57 -10.77
C GLU A 37 13.18 -31.42 -10.09
N ARG A 38 11.87 -31.65 -9.89
CA ARG A 38 10.93 -30.76 -9.20
C ARG A 38 11.47 -30.41 -7.80
N GLU A 39 11.90 -29.16 -7.61
CA GLU A 39 12.28 -28.66 -6.28
C GLU A 39 11.05 -28.08 -5.57
N THR A 40 10.52 -28.82 -4.59
CA THR A 40 9.53 -28.35 -3.61
C THR A 40 10.25 -27.89 -2.34
N HIS A 41 9.84 -26.75 -1.76
CA HIS A 41 10.39 -26.28 -0.49
C HIS A 41 9.43 -26.64 0.65
N SER A 42 9.86 -27.54 1.54
CA SER A 42 9.07 -27.94 2.71
C SER A 42 9.35 -27.01 3.89
N TYR A 43 8.29 -26.45 4.48
CA TYR A 43 8.36 -25.71 5.74
C TYR A 43 7.98 -26.65 6.88
N SER A 44 8.78 -26.71 7.95
CA SER A 44 8.58 -27.62 9.10
C SER A 44 8.30 -26.84 10.39
N TYR A 45 7.46 -27.40 11.25
CA TYR A 45 7.09 -26.84 12.56
C TYR A 45 8.14 -27.15 13.65
N ASP A 46 8.38 -26.22 14.58
CA ASP A 46 9.18 -26.48 15.79
C ASP A 46 8.29 -27.02 16.93
N PRO A 47 8.45 -28.29 17.34
CA PRO A 47 7.62 -28.92 18.36
C PRO A 47 7.81 -28.41 19.80
N HIS A 48 8.69 -27.41 20.03
CA HIS A 48 9.06 -26.94 21.37
C HIS A 48 8.29 -25.69 21.83
N LEU A 49 7.32 -25.20 21.06
CA LEU A 49 6.58 -23.96 21.38
C LEU A 49 5.49 -24.13 22.46
N ASP A 50 5.15 -23.01 23.11
CA ASP A 50 4.08 -22.80 24.10
C ASP A 50 2.69 -23.36 23.65
N PRO A 51 1.71 -23.55 24.55
CA PRO A 51 0.42 -24.17 24.24
C PRO A 51 -0.27 -23.56 23.03
N GLN A 52 -0.61 -24.42 22.06
CA GLN A 52 -1.14 -24.01 20.77
C GLN A 52 -2.65 -24.18 20.66
N LEU A 53 -3.28 -23.27 19.91
CA LEU A 53 -4.65 -23.47 19.43
C LEU A 53 -4.67 -24.68 18.48
N GLN A 54 -5.57 -25.63 18.74
CA GLN A 54 -5.81 -26.79 17.87
C GLN A 54 -7.16 -26.64 17.19
N TRP A 55 -7.20 -26.87 15.87
CA TRP A 55 -8.40 -26.76 15.06
C TRP A 55 -8.36 -27.78 13.92
N THR A 56 -9.53 -28.25 13.47
CA THR A 56 -9.67 -29.16 12.31
C THR A 56 -8.92 -28.65 11.09
N GLY A 57 -8.06 -29.49 10.51
CA GLY A 57 -7.13 -29.13 9.43
C GLY A 57 -5.71 -28.72 9.90
N LYS A 58 -5.49 -28.42 11.19
CA LYS A 58 -4.12 -28.22 11.72
C LYS A 58 -3.43 -29.54 12.05
N THR A 59 -4.15 -30.50 12.62
CA THR A 59 -3.64 -31.83 12.98
C THR A 59 -3.44 -32.75 11.77
N GLU A 60 -4.16 -32.51 10.67
CA GLU A 60 -4.17 -33.35 9.47
C GLU A 60 -3.08 -32.94 8.46
N TYR A 61 -2.54 -31.72 8.57
CA TYR A 61 -1.59 -31.13 7.62
C TYR A 61 -0.47 -30.39 8.36
N THR A 62 0.69 -31.02 8.51
CA THR A 62 1.90 -30.42 9.12
C THR A 62 2.71 -29.56 8.14
N SER A 63 2.35 -29.55 6.85
CA SER A 63 2.98 -28.79 5.77
C SER A 63 1.97 -28.51 4.65
N PHE A 64 2.24 -27.51 3.80
CA PHE A 64 1.44 -27.18 2.61
C PHE A 64 2.35 -26.75 1.46
N ASP A 65 1.90 -27.00 0.22
CA ASP A 65 2.62 -26.60 -1.00
C ASP A 65 1.96 -25.37 -1.62
N VAL A 66 2.78 -24.45 -2.13
CA VAL A 66 2.32 -23.26 -2.87
C VAL A 66 3.00 -23.23 -4.23
N ASP A 67 2.21 -23.09 -5.29
CA ASP A 67 2.72 -23.01 -6.64
C ASP A 67 3.55 -21.74 -6.86
N VAL A 68 4.68 -21.91 -7.55
CA VAL A 68 5.61 -20.81 -7.87
C VAL A 68 5.26 -20.24 -9.25
N VAL A 69 4.35 -19.27 -9.25
CA VAL A 69 3.86 -18.60 -10.46
C VAL A 69 4.73 -17.39 -10.83
N SER A 70 4.75 -17.00 -12.10
CA SER A 70 5.40 -15.74 -12.51
C SER A 70 4.45 -14.54 -12.25
N LEU A 71 4.92 -13.31 -12.43
CA LEU A 71 4.09 -12.10 -12.42
C LEU A 71 4.40 -11.31 -13.68
N HIS A 72 3.38 -10.98 -14.46
CA HIS A 72 3.52 -10.28 -15.73
C HIS A 72 2.99 -8.85 -15.62
N ILE A 73 3.73 -7.91 -16.20
CA ILE A 73 3.33 -6.52 -16.30
C ILE A 73 2.34 -6.38 -17.45
N HIS A 74 1.11 -5.99 -17.14
CA HIS A 74 0.08 -5.71 -18.15
C HIS A 74 0.00 -4.22 -18.46
N GLU A 75 0.26 -3.36 -17.46
CA GLU A 75 0.15 -1.91 -17.61
C GLU A 75 1.32 -1.17 -16.97
N ARG A 76 1.69 -0.04 -17.58
CA ARG A 76 2.61 0.94 -17.00
C ARG A 76 1.92 2.30 -16.89
N ILE A 77 1.98 2.88 -15.70
CA ILE A 77 1.25 4.11 -15.37
C ILE A 77 2.22 5.18 -14.86
N SER A 78 2.13 6.39 -15.42
CA SER A 78 2.84 7.57 -14.95
C SER A 78 1.91 8.77 -14.92
N THR A 79 1.43 9.13 -13.73
CA THR A 79 0.53 10.29 -13.55
C THR A 79 1.15 11.58 -14.07
N ARG A 80 2.47 11.77 -13.90
CA ARG A 80 3.17 12.94 -14.43
C ARG A 80 3.14 12.98 -15.97
N ALA A 81 3.31 11.83 -16.64
CA ALA A 81 3.26 11.78 -18.10
C ALA A 81 1.85 12.12 -18.61
N ILE A 82 0.81 11.54 -17.98
CA ILE A 82 -0.60 11.83 -18.29
C ILE A 82 -0.91 13.33 -18.14
N LEU A 83 -0.44 13.96 -17.06
CA LEU A 83 -0.69 15.40 -16.82
C LEU A 83 0.13 16.32 -17.74
N ASN A 84 1.28 15.89 -18.24
CA ASN A 84 2.11 16.71 -19.13
C ASN A 84 1.41 16.99 -20.47
N ILE A 85 0.54 16.08 -20.94
CA ILE A 85 -0.29 16.27 -22.14
C ILE A 85 -1.17 17.53 -22.04
N LEU A 86 -1.55 17.94 -20.83
CA LEU A 86 -2.39 19.11 -20.62
C LEU A 86 -1.62 20.43 -20.70
N LYS A 87 -0.28 20.41 -20.69
CA LYS A 87 0.56 21.63 -20.62
C LYS A 87 0.96 22.20 -21.99
N ARG A 88 0.72 21.48 -23.09
CA ARG A 88 0.78 21.92 -24.50
C ARG A 88 0.26 20.78 -25.40
N PRO A 89 -0.59 21.03 -26.40
CA PRO A 89 -1.07 20.02 -27.36
C PRO A 89 -0.03 19.65 -28.42
N GLU A 90 1.27 19.71 -28.08
CA GLU A 90 2.30 19.17 -28.96
C GLU A 90 2.49 17.68 -28.62
N PRO A 91 2.39 16.78 -29.60
CA PRO A 91 2.47 15.33 -29.40
C PRO A 91 3.90 14.93 -29.04
N ILE A 92 4.23 14.97 -27.75
CA ILE A 92 5.50 14.49 -27.23
C ILE A 92 5.28 13.07 -26.71
N GLN A 93 5.81 12.10 -27.45
CA GLN A 93 5.95 10.72 -26.98
C GLN A 93 7.11 10.69 -25.97
N LEU A 94 6.80 10.91 -24.69
CA LEU A 94 7.79 10.90 -23.62
C LEU A 94 8.21 9.44 -23.34
N PRO A 95 9.52 9.13 -23.26
CA PRO A 95 9.96 7.85 -22.70
C PRO A 95 9.45 7.76 -21.26
N LEU A 96 8.57 6.79 -21.00
CA LEU A 96 7.99 6.56 -19.70
C LEU A 96 9.10 5.99 -18.79
N PHE A 97 9.23 6.52 -17.57
CA PHE A 97 10.22 6.11 -16.55
C PHE A 97 10.12 4.62 -16.10
N GLY A 98 9.44 3.77 -16.87
CA GLY A 98 9.35 2.33 -16.71
C GLY A 98 9.83 1.52 -17.92
N GLU A 99 10.36 2.13 -19.00
CA GLU A 99 10.99 1.33 -20.05
C GLU A 99 12.09 0.45 -19.44
N THR A 100 12.00 -0.85 -19.69
CA THR A 100 13.06 -1.78 -19.29
C THR A 100 14.21 -1.55 -20.26
N PRO A 101 15.35 -0.98 -19.82
CA PRO A 101 16.42 -0.57 -20.74
C PRO A 101 17.17 -1.79 -21.32
N LEU A 102 16.66 -2.99 -21.09
CA LEU A 102 17.23 -4.25 -21.52
C LEU A 102 16.80 -4.54 -22.95
N SER A 103 17.70 -5.13 -23.73
CA SER A 103 17.41 -5.68 -25.05
C SER A 103 16.46 -6.87 -24.96
N LEU A 104 15.74 -7.19 -26.05
CA LEU A 104 14.68 -8.21 -26.06
C LEU A 104 15.17 -9.60 -25.57
N ASP A 105 16.39 -9.98 -25.92
CA ASP A 105 17.07 -11.21 -25.46
C ASP A 105 17.22 -11.27 -23.94
N LYS A 106 17.47 -10.13 -23.29
CA LYS A 106 17.55 -10.02 -21.82
C LYS A 106 16.19 -9.89 -21.16
N GLN A 107 15.18 -9.36 -21.85
CA GLN A 107 13.80 -9.28 -21.32
C GLN A 107 13.13 -10.66 -21.24
N ILE A 108 13.48 -11.60 -22.14
CA ILE A 108 13.00 -12.99 -22.12
C ILE A 108 13.61 -13.79 -20.95
N GLU A 109 14.74 -13.34 -20.40
CA GLU A 109 15.37 -13.91 -19.21
C GLU A 109 14.72 -13.39 -17.91
N PHE A 110 13.48 -13.80 -17.66
CA PHE A 110 12.71 -13.40 -16.47
C PHE A 110 13.51 -13.58 -15.16
N TYR A 111 13.46 -12.56 -14.30
CA TYR A 111 14.06 -12.56 -12.96
C TYR A 111 15.60 -12.70 -12.90
N ARG A 112 16.32 -12.53 -14.02
CA ARG A 112 17.79 -12.62 -14.05
C ARG A 112 18.52 -11.27 -14.05
N HIS A 113 17.83 -10.18 -14.39
CA HIS A 113 18.43 -8.85 -14.55
C HIS A 113 17.71 -7.82 -13.68
N GLU A 114 18.47 -6.97 -13.00
CA GLU A 114 17.94 -5.88 -12.18
C GLU A 114 17.47 -4.72 -13.06
N VAL A 115 16.33 -4.13 -12.69
CA VAL A 115 15.77 -2.92 -13.29
C VAL A 115 15.43 -1.91 -12.20
N ASN A 116 15.23 -0.65 -12.58
CA ASN A 116 14.81 0.38 -11.61
C ASN A 116 13.45 0.03 -11.00
N TRP A 117 13.29 0.33 -9.71
CA TRP A 117 12.05 0.06 -8.99
C TRP A 117 10.87 0.87 -9.53
N THR A 118 9.73 0.19 -9.70
CA THR A 118 8.40 0.79 -9.85
C THR A 118 7.48 0.21 -8.80
N ASN A 119 6.57 1.03 -8.26
CA ASN A 119 5.57 0.51 -7.33
C ASN A 119 4.59 -0.43 -8.04
N ARG A 120 3.96 -1.37 -7.31
CA ARG A 120 3.27 -2.51 -7.95
C ARG A 120 1.88 -2.73 -7.39
N LEU A 121 0.90 -2.74 -8.29
CA LEU A 121 -0.49 -3.10 -8.04
C LEU A 121 -0.77 -4.45 -8.72
N ILE A 122 -1.01 -5.52 -7.95
CA ILE A 122 -1.03 -6.89 -8.48
C ILE A 122 -2.43 -7.50 -8.35
N LEU A 123 -2.98 -7.98 -9.46
CA LEU A 123 -4.22 -8.77 -9.50
C LEU A 123 -3.88 -10.25 -9.30
N GLY A 124 -4.34 -10.84 -8.20
CA GLY A 124 -4.14 -12.26 -7.93
C GLY A 124 -4.23 -12.61 -6.45
N ASP A 125 -4.30 -13.91 -6.17
CA ASP A 125 -4.32 -14.40 -4.80
C ASP A 125 -3.03 -14.06 -4.06
N SER A 126 -3.16 -13.51 -2.86
CA SER A 126 -2.02 -13.00 -2.10
C SER A 126 -1.04 -14.09 -1.67
N LEU A 127 -1.47 -15.34 -1.48
CA LEU A 127 -0.55 -16.45 -1.17
C LEU A 127 0.37 -16.73 -2.37
N LEU A 128 -0.21 -16.82 -3.57
CA LEU A 128 0.55 -17.02 -4.82
C LEU A 128 1.46 -15.83 -5.15
N VAL A 129 0.95 -14.60 -4.99
CA VAL A 129 1.74 -13.37 -5.20
C VAL A 129 2.93 -13.34 -4.25
N MET A 130 2.72 -13.57 -2.95
CA MET A 130 3.80 -13.62 -1.96
C MET A 130 4.82 -14.70 -2.28
N ASN A 131 4.39 -15.90 -2.69
CA ASN A 131 5.29 -16.99 -3.03
C ASN A 131 6.14 -16.65 -4.26
N SER A 132 5.53 -16.04 -5.27
CA SER A 132 6.24 -15.56 -6.47
C SER A 132 7.33 -14.54 -6.09
N VAL A 133 6.99 -13.49 -5.32
CA VAL A 133 7.98 -12.46 -4.95
C VAL A 133 9.08 -13.02 -4.03
N LEU A 134 8.77 -14.02 -3.19
CA LEU A 134 9.77 -14.70 -2.38
C LEU A 134 10.75 -15.51 -3.23
N VAL A 135 10.23 -16.42 -4.06
CA VAL A 135 11.03 -17.45 -4.75
C VAL A 135 11.66 -16.91 -6.02
N LYS A 136 10.90 -16.19 -6.86
CA LYS A 136 11.40 -15.71 -8.15
C LYS A 136 12.17 -14.41 -8.03
N GLU A 137 11.76 -13.50 -7.14
CA GLU A 137 12.38 -12.17 -7.01
C GLU A 137 13.36 -12.05 -5.84
N GLY A 138 13.42 -13.06 -4.96
CA GLY A 138 14.35 -13.04 -3.81
C GLY A 138 14.01 -11.98 -2.77
N MET A 139 12.71 -11.68 -2.59
CA MET A 139 12.24 -10.61 -1.69
C MET A 139 12.22 -10.99 -0.20
N ALA A 140 12.76 -12.16 0.15
CA ALA A 140 12.91 -12.57 1.55
C ALA A 140 13.72 -11.52 2.34
N GLY A 141 13.20 -11.11 3.50
CA GLY A 141 13.86 -10.13 4.34
C GLY A 141 13.85 -8.69 3.81
N LYS A 142 13.06 -8.35 2.79
CA LYS A 142 13.13 -7.01 2.12
C LYS A 142 11.99 -6.06 2.49
N VAL A 143 10.89 -6.56 3.02
CA VAL A 143 9.71 -5.74 3.36
C VAL A 143 9.87 -5.16 4.76
N GLN A 144 9.77 -3.83 4.91
CA GLN A 144 9.91 -3.19 6.21
C GLN A 144 8.61 -3.20 7.02
N MET A 145 7.47 -3.04 6.34
CA MET A 145 6.16 -3.05 6.99
C MET A 145 5.16 -3.85 6.16
N ILE A 146 4.38 -4.71 6.82
CA ILE A 146 3.21 -5.36 6.25
C ILE A 146 1.95 -4.84 6.95
N TYR A 147 0.94 -4.43 6.18
CA TYR A 147 -0.40 -4.17 6.69
C TYR A 147 -1.37 -5.22 6.17
N VAL A 148 -2.08 -5.91 7.05
CA VAL A 148 -3.09 -6.91 6.66
C VAL A 148 -4.44 -6.50 7.23
N ASP A 149 -5.42 -6.31 6.37
CA ASP A 149 -6.82 -6.06 6.73
C ASP A 149 -7.68 -7.21 6.16
N PRO A 150 -7.56 -8.42 6.72
CA PRO A 150 -8.28 -9.56 6.19
C PRO A 150 -9.76 -9.48 6.57
N PRO A 151 -10.65 -10.21 5.88
CA PRO A 151 -12.06 -10.24 6.23
C PRO A 151 -12.30 -10.74 7.66
N TYR A 152 -13.09 -10.01 8.47
CA TYR A 152 -13.21 -10.24 9.93
C TYR A 152 -13.99 -11.47 10.38
N GLY A 153 -14.58 -12.26 9.47
CA GLY A 153 -15.35 -13.44 9.85
C GLY A 153 -16.30 -13.95 8.77
N ILE A 154 -17.05 -14.99 9.12
CA ILE A 154 -17.83 -15.89 8.22
C ILE A 154 -19.00 -15.18 7.49
N LYS A 155 -19.43 -13.99 7.94
CA LYS A 155 -20.51 -13.22 7.28
C LYS A 155 -19.92 -12.17 6.33
N TYR A 156 -19.68 -12.60 5.10
CA TYR A 156 -18.93 -11.86 4.07
C TYR A 156 -19.72 -10.81 3.27
N ALA A 157 -21.04 -10.75 3.41
CA ALA A 157 -21.92 -10.05 2.47
C ALA A 157 -21.79 -8.51 2.46
N SER A 158 -21.15 -7.88 3.44
CA SER A 158 -20.99 -6.41 3.50
C SER A 158 -19.62 -5.88 3.08
N ASN A 159 -18.63 -6.76 2.85
CA ASN A 159 -17.22 -6.36 2.77
C ASN A 159 -16.69 -6.21 1.34
N PHE A 160 -17.37 -6.79 0.36
CA PHE A 160 -16.93 -6.81 -1.02
C PHE A 160 -17.86 -6.00 -1.91
N GLN A 161 -17.29 -5.00 -2.57
CA GLN A 161 -18.05 -4.10 -3.44
C GLN A 161 -18.18 -4.72 -4.85
N PRO A 162 -19.41 -5.01 -5.33
CA PRO A 162 -19.62 -5.68 -6.62
C PRO A 162 -19.45 -4.74 -7.82
N ARG A 163 -19.52 -3.42 -7.62
CA ARG A 163 -19.43 -2.41 -8.68
C ARG A 163 -18.67 -1.16 -8.26
N ILE A 164 -17.92 -0.53 -9.16
CA ILE A 164 -17.13 0.69 -8.92
C ILE A 164 -18.02 1.87 -8.48
N ASP A 165 -19.20 2.04 -9.06
CA ASP A 165 -20.12 3.16 -8.83
C ASP A 165 -21.01 3.01 -7.58
N ARG A 166 -21.19 1.78 -7.08
CA ARG A 166 -22.12 1.47 -6.00
C ARG A 166 -21.41 0.91 -4.78
N ARG A 167 -21.42 1.69 -3.70
CA ARG A 167 -20.80 1.34 -2.40
C ARG A 167 -21.73 0.61 -1.44
N ASP A 168 -23.06 0.76 -1.59
CA ASP A 168 -24.05 0.10 -0.72
C ASP A 168 -24.21 -1.37 -1.11
N VAL A 169 -23.60 -2.24 -0.30
CA VAL A 169 -23.71 -3.71 -0.41
C VAL A 169 -24.80 -4.20 0.54
N LYS A 170 -25.76 -4.98 0.03
CA LYS A 170 -26.84 -5.60 0.82
C LYS A 170 -26.84 -7.12 0.64
N ASP A 171 -27.54 -7.83 1.51
CA ASP A 171 -27.70 -9.29 1.44
C ASP A 171 -28.69 -9.72 0.33
N LYS A 172 -28.39 -9.40 -0.93
CA LYS A 172 -29.17 -9.81 -2.11
C LYS A 172 -28.27 -10.50 -3.13
N ASP A 173 -28.82 -11.45 -3.89
CA ASP A 173 -28.07 -12.19 -4.91
C ASP A 173 -27.43 -11.29 -6.00
N GLU A 174 -28.02 -10.11 -6.24
CA GLU A 174 -27.53 -9.10 -7.19
C GLU A 174 -26.29 -8.35 -6.70
N ASP A 175 -26.00 -8.37 -5.39
CA ASP A 175 -24.91 -7.66 -4.74
C ASP A 175 -23.70 -8.58 -4.45
N LEU A 176 -23.71 -9.81 -4.97
CA LEU A 176 -22.65 -10.82 -4.79
C LEU A 176 -21.49 -10.61 -5.75
N THR A 177 -20.27 -10.83 -5.26
CA THR A 177 -19.08 -10.78 -6.13
C THR A 177 -18.91 -12.05 -6.94
N HIS A 178 -18.40 -11.89 -8.17
CA HIS A 178 -18.26 -12.98 -9.15
C HIS A 178 -16.83 -13.50 -9.29
N GLU A 179 -15.96 -13.19 -8.32
CA GLU A 179 -14.56 -13.61 -8.32
C GLU A 179 -14.41 -14.98 -7.66
N PRO A 180 -13.80 -15.99 -8.32
CA PRO A 180 -13.78 -17.36 -7.83
C PRO A 180 -13.25 -17.54 -6.41
N GLU A 181 -12.19 -16.83 -5.99
CA GLU A 181 -11.71 -16.91 -4.60
C GLU A 181 -12.64 -16.21 -3.60
N GLN A 182 -13.28 -15.11 -3.99
CA GLN A 182 -14.27 -14.43 -3.15
C GLN A 182 -15.56 -15.26 -3.05
N ILE A 183 -15.94 -15.97 -4.12
CA ILE A 183 -17.04 -16.94 -4.12
C ILE A 183 -16.67 -18.17 -3.29
N LYS A 184 -15.43 -18.69 -3.35
CA LYS A 184 -14.96 -19.72 -2.40
C LYS A 184 -15.01 -19.21 -0.96
N ALA A 185 -14.61 -17.97 -0.70
CA ALA A 185 -14.72 -17.36 0.63
C ALA A 185 -16.20 -17.11 1.06
N TYR A 186 -17.09 -16.84 0.11
CA TYR A 186 -18.50 -16.45 0.32
C TYR A 186 -19.48 -17.65 0.39
N ARG A 187 -19.45 -18.55 -0.60
CA ARG A 187 -20.41 -19.64 -0.82
C ARG A 187 -19.90 -21.02 -0.43
N ASP A 188 -18.59 -21.24 -0.48
CA ASP A 188 -17.94 -22.37 0.19
C ASP A 188 -17.73 -21.99 1.66
N THR A 189 -18.79 -21.43 2.29
CA THR A 189 -18.80 -20.99 3.68
C THR A 189 -18.15 -22.09 4.44
N TRP A 190 -16.89 -21.84 4.82
CA TRP A 190 -16.05 -22.65 5.65
C TRP A 190 -16.84 -23.87 6.15
N LYS A 191 -16.73 -25.03 5.49
CA LYS A 191 -17.54 -26.19 5.91
C LYS A 191 -17.39 -26.46 7.43
N LEU A 192 -16.30 -25.94 8.00
CA LEU A 192 -15.89 -25.91 9.39
C LEU A 192 -15.81 -24.49 10.03
N GLY A 193 -16.37 -23.43 9.47
CA GLY A 193 -16.37 -22.08 10.06
C GLY A 193 -14.97 -21.48 10.29
N ILE A 194 -14.74 -21.01 11.52
CA ILE A 194 -13.47 -20.40 11.96
C ILE A 194 -12.23 -21.27 11.69
N HIS A 195 -12.40 -22.59 11.60
CA HIS A 195 -11.31 -23.54 11.40
C HIS A 195 -10.52 -23.27 10.12
N SER A 196 -11.19 -23.17 8.98
CA SER A 196 -10.42 -22.93 7.77
C SER A 196 -9.96 -21.46 7.68
N TYR A 197 -10.59 -20.50 8.39
CA TYR A 197 -10.12 -19.10 8.46
C TYR A 197 -8.77 -19.03 9.17
N LEU A 198 -8.67 -19.85 10.21
CA LEU A 198 -7.48 -20.41 10.82
C LEU A 198 -6.35 -20.63 9.81
N THR A 199 -6.62 -21.59 8.93
CA THR A 199 -5.70 -22.09 7.92
C THR A 199 -5.36 -21.04 6.85
N TYR A 200 -6.37 -20.35 6.32
CA TYR A 200 -6.21 -19.31 5.29
C TYR A 200 -5.26 -18.20 5.74
N LEU A 201 -5.42 -17.72 6.98
CA LEU A 201 -4.55 -16.70 7.54
C LEU A 201 -3.18 -17.26 7.88
N ARG A 202 -3.11 -18.46 8.48
CA ARG A 202 -1.83 -19.08 8.86
C ARG A 202 -0.86 -19.15 7.69
N ASP A 203 -1.33 -19.67 6.57
CA ASP A 203 -0.48 -19.92 5.40
C ASP A 203 0.06 -18.59 4.83
N ARG A 204 -0.76 -17.54 4.83
CA ARG A 204 -0.35 -16.18 4.42
C ARG A 204 0.61 -15.53 5.41
N LEU A 205 0.35 -15.66 6.71
CA LEU A 205 1.18 -15.08 7.76
C LEU A 205 2.59 -15.69 7.78
N LEU A 206 2.73 -16.98 7.43
CA LEU A 206 4.03 -17.62 7.26
C LEU A 206 4.85 -16.94 6.14
N LEU A 207 4.26 -16.71 4.97
CA LEU A 207 4.95 -16.01 3.88
C LEU A 207 5.21 -14.53 4.22
N CYS A 208 4.30 -13.86 4.93
CA CYS A 208 4.53 -12.51 5.44
C CYS A 208 5.77 -12.44 6.34
N ARG A 209 5.99 -13.43 7.21
CA ARG A 209 7.17 -13.50 8.09
C ARG A 209 8.47 -13.62 7.30
N GLU A 210 8.48 -14.42 6.24
CA GLU A 210 9.64 -14.58 5.36
C GLU A 210 9.96 -13.31 4.57
N LEU A 211 8.93 -12.58 4.12
CA LEU A 211 9.09 -11.31 3.41
C LEU A 211 9.65 -10.18 4.31
N LEU A 212 9.34 -10.20 5.60
CA LEU A 212 9.73 -9.15 6.53
C LEU A 212 11.25 -9.09 6.75
N HIS A 213 11.80 -7.89 6.69
CA HIS A 213 13.12 -7.55 7.20
C HIS A 213 13.20 -7.84 8.70
N GLU A 214 14.40 -8.10 9.24
CA GLU A 214 14.60 -8.40 10.68
C GLU A 214 14.07 -7.30 11.61
N SER A 215 14.27 -6.04 11.22
CA SER A 215 13.70 -4.87 11.92
C SER A 215 12.23 -4.56 11.55
N GLY A 216 11.60 -5.43 10.77
CA GLY A 216 10.29 -5.24 10.15
C GLY A 216 9.12 -5.40 11.11
N SER A 217 7.98 -4.82 10.75
CA SER A 217 6.73 -4.91 11.53
C SER A 217 5.55 -5.36 10.69
N ILE A 218 4.64 -6.13 11.29
CA ILE A 218 3.34 -6.47 10.71
C ILE A 218 2.22 -5.94 11.62
N PHE A 219 1.19 -5.39 10.98
CA PHE A 219 -0.05 -4.98 11.62
C PHE A 219 -1.19 -5.78 11.01
N VAL A 220 -1.90 -6.53 11.85
CA VAL A 220 -3.11 -7.27 11.43
C VAL A 220 -4.33 -6.61 12.08
N GLN A 221 -5.19 -6.01 11.26
CA GLN A 221 -6.41 -5.35 11.71
C GLN A 221 -7.51 -6.37 11.95
N MET A 222 -8.20 -6.34 13.09
CA MET A 222 -9.29 -7.25 13.48
C MET A 222 -10.35 -6.54 14.33
N ASN A 223 -11.60 -7.02 14.24
CA ASN A 223 -12.62 -6.74 15.26
C ASN A 223 -12.37 -7.58 16.53
N ASP A 224 -13.22 -7.41 17.55
CA ASP A 224 -13.17 -8.17 18.80
C ASP A 224 -13.53 -9.66 18.64
N GLU A 225 -14.28 -10.03 17.59
CA GLU A 225 -14.78 -11.41 17.37
C GLU A 225 -13.64 -12.43 17.24
N ASN A 226 -12.66 -12.16 16.39
CA ASN A 226 -11.57 -13.09 16.08
C ASN A 226 -10.19 -12.64 16.61
N LEU A 227 -10.15 -11.52 17.35
CA LEU A 227 -8.91 -10.91 17.87
C LEU A 227 -8.01 -11.91 18.58
N HIS A 228 -8.57 -12.69 19.51
CA HIS A 228 -7.79 -13.60 20.35
C HIS A 228 -7.32 -14.85 19.60
N LEU A 229 -8.10 -15.32 18.63
CA LEU A 229 -7.73 -16.48 17.81
C LEU A 229 -6.59 -16.12 16.85
N VAL A 230 -6.71 -14.97 16.16
CA VAL A 230 -5.66 -14.45 15.27
C VAL A 230 -4.41 -14.07 16.05
N ARG A 231 -4.57 -13.57 17.29
CA ARG A 231 -3.45 -13.36 18.21
C ARG A 231 -2.68 -14.64 18.51
N CYS A 232 -3.37 -15.73 18.86
CA CYS A 232 -2.72 -17.02 19.12
C CYS A 232 -1.97 -17.53 17.88
N LEU A 233 -2.57 -17.33 16.70
CA LEU A 233 -1.94 -17.68 15.43
C LEU A 233 -0.67 -16.87 15.16
N LEU A 234 -0.68 -15.56 15.44
CA LEU A 234 0.52 -14.72 15.31
C LEU A 234 1.60 -15.09 16.33
N ASP A 235 1.24 -15.48 17.56
CA ASP A 235 2.21 -16.01 18.55
C ASP A 235 2.92 -17.27 18.02
N GLU A 236 2.19 -18.14 17.32
CA GLU A 236 2.75 -19.35 16.70
C GLU A 236 3.66 -19.01 15.50
N VAL A 237 3.25 -18.09 14.63
CA VAL A 237 4.01 -17.75 13.42
C VAL A 237 5.23 -16.89 13.74
N PHE A 238 5.06 -15.84 14.54
CA PHE A 238 6.09 -14.83 14.80
C PHE A 238 6.87 -15.07 16.10
N GLY A 239 6.41 -15.94 16.98
CA GLY A 239 6.94 -16.05 18.33
C GLY A 239 6.28 -15.04 19.27
N ARG A 240 5.89 -15.50 20.46
CA ARG A 240 5.19 -14.69 21.46
C ARG A 240 6.03 -13.52 21.98
N GLU A 241 7.33 -13.71 22.05
CA GLU A 241 8.32 -12.71 22.43
C GLU A 241 8.35 -11.51 21.48
N ASN A 242 7.98 -11.73 20.21
CA ASN A 242 7.95 -10.72 19.14
C ASN A 242 6.62 -9.96 19.06
N PHE A 243 5.72 -10.19 20.01
CA PHE A 243 4.56 -9.33 20.18
C PHE A 243 4.95 -7.96 20.74
N VAL A 244 4.39 -6.90 20.14
CA VAL A 244 4.62 -5.51 20.58
C VAL A 244 3.43 -4.95 21.35
N ALA A 245 2.26 -4.83 20.70
CA ALA A 245 1.08 -4.23 21.32
C ALA A 245 -0.23 -4.63 20.61
N VAL A 246 -1.34 -4.60 21.37
CA VAL A 246 -2.69 -4.49 20.80
C VAL A 246 -3.03 -3.00 20.78
N VAL A 247 -3.28 -2.47 19.59
CA VAL A 247 -3.67 -1.07 19.40
C VAL A 247 -5.18 -1.01 19.18
N ALA A 248 -5.91 -0.34 20.08
CA ALA A 248 -7.33 -0.08 19.88
C ALA A 248 -7.49 1.23 19.10
N PHE A 249 -8.22 1.23 17.99
CA PHE A 249 -8.51 2.45 17.23
C PHE A 249 -10.01 2.62 17.01
N ARG A 250 -10.49 3.84 17.19
CA ARG A 250 -11.91 4.13 17.13
C ARG A 250 -12.38 4.11 15.68
N LYS A 251 -13.34 3.24 15.36
CA LYS A 251 -13.92 3.09 14.02
C LYS A 251 -15.17 3.94 13.81
N THR A 252 -16.00 4.09 14.84
CA THR A 252 -17.30 4.75 14.74
C THR A 252 -17.69 5.50 16.02
N GLY A 253 -18.77 6.29 15.93
CA GLY A 253 -19.47 6.84 17.10
C GLY A 253 -20.34 5.78 17.79
N GLY A 254 -20.79 6.06 19.01
CA GLY A 254 -21.72 5.17 19.71
C GLY A 254 -23.10 5.22 19.07
N PHE A 255 -23.64 4.06 18.70
CA PHE A 255 -25.03 3.91 18.29
C PHE A 255 -25.83 3.18 19.36
N PRO A 256 -27.15 3.39 19.48
CA PRO A 256 -28.00 2.59 20.36
C PRO A 256 -27.84 1.10 20.03
N SER A 257 -27.45 0.31 21.02
CA SER A 257 -27.27 -1.13 20.89
C SER A 257 -28.04 -1.82 22.02
N GLY A 258 -28.36 -3.11 21.87
CA GLY A 258 -29.00 -3.88 22.94
C GLY A 258 -28.13 -4.01 24.21
N PHE A 259 -26.83 -3.78 24.08
CA PHE A 259 -25.83 -3.84 25.15
C PHE A 259 -24.85 -2.64 25.06
N LEU A 260 -23.58 -2.84 25.43
CA LEU A 260 -22.53 -1.84 25.26
C LEU A 260 -22.16 -1.69 23.79
N ALA A 261 -22.18 -0.46 23.29
CA ALA A 261 -21.77 -0.18 21.92
C ALA A 261 -20.27 -0.40 21.71
N THR A 262 -19.93 -1.32 20.80
CA THR A 262 -18.55 -1.60 20.36
C THR A 262 -18.13 -0.59 19.29
N ILE A 263 -17.23 0.32 19.65
CA ILE A 263 -16.81 1.45 18.79
C ILE A 263 -15.34 1.37 18.31
N TYR A 264 -14.62 0.32 18.72
CA TYR A 264 -13.22 0.08 18.35
C TYR A 264 -13.10 -1.11 17.42
N ASP A 265 -12.10 -1.06 16.56
CA ASP A 265 -11.40 -2.22 16.03
C ASP A 265 -9.95 -2.19 16.57
N TYR A 266 -9.19 -3.24 16.28
CA TYR A 266 -7.88 -3.49 16.89
C TYR A 266 -6.83 -3.77 15.84
N LEU A 267 -5.58 -3.39 16.11
CA LEU A 267 -4.40 -3.84 15.37
C LEU A 267 -3.56 -4.73 16.28
N LEU A 268 -3.26 -5.93 15.81
CA LEU A 268 -2.24 -6.80 16.39
C LEU A 268 -0.89 -6.41 15.78
N TRP A 269 -0.01 -5.80 16.58
CA TRP A 269 1.32 -5.40 16.15
C TRP A 269 2.38 -6.42 16.60
N TYR A 270 3.01 -7.03 15.60
CA TYR A 270 4.16 -7.92 15.75
C TYR A 270 5.36 -7.40 14.95
N THR A 271 6.52 -7.92 15.29
CA THR A 271 7.79 -7.69 14.59
C THR A 271 8.44 -9.02 14.26
N LYS A 272 9.44 -9.02 13.37
CA LYS A 272 10.20 -10.23 13.07
C LYS A 272 11.19 -10.56 14.18
N ASP A 273 11.96 -9.57 14.63
CA ASP A 273 12.82 -9.64 15.80
C ASP A 273 12.63 -8.38 16.67
N ARG A 274 12.14 -8.58 17.89
CA ARG A 274 11.85 -7.49 18.83
C ARG A 274 13.08 -6.69 19.26
N SER A 275 14.26 -7.31 19.27
CA SER A 275 15.51 -6.65 19.64
C SER A 275 16.01 -5.69 18.56
N LEU A 276 15.60 -5.90 17.31
CA LEU A 276 16.01 -5.14 16.13
C LEU A 276 14.92 -4.20 15.59
N THR A 277 13.73 -4.21 16.19
CA THR A 277 12.55 -3.50 15.67
C THR A 277 12.82 -2.03 15.39
N LYS A 278 12.51 -1.61 14.17
CA LYS A 278 12.48 -0.19 13.81
C LYS A 278 11.23 0.44 14.43
N TYR A 279 11.43 1.36 15.37
CA TYR A 279 10.35 2.14 15.99
C TYR A 279 10.65 3.65 16.00
N ARG A 280 9.60 4.44 15.78
CA ARG A 280 9.57 5.90 15.88
C ARG A 280 8.38 6.30 16.76
N GLN A 281 8.65 6.92 17.90
CA GLN A 281 7.61 7.43 18.76
C GLN A 281 6.89 8.60 18.07
N LEU A 282 5.59 8.45 17.85
CA LEU A 282 4.75 9.55 17.40
C LEU A 282 4.25 10.36 18.59
N TYR A 283 3.94 11.63 18.34
CA TYR A 283 3.58 12.59 19.36
C TYR A 283 2.31 13.34 18.97
N LEU A 284 1.47 13.63 19.95
CA LEU A 284 0.29 14.50 19.80
C LEU A 284 0.56 15.83 20.48
N LEU A 285 0.07 16.94 19.92
CA LEU A 285 0.17 18.22 20.60
C LEU A 285 -0.69 18.20 21.88
N LYS A 286 -0.14 18.70 22.99
CA LYS A 286 -0.90 18.83 24.25
C LYS A 286 -2.18 19.63 24.08
N LYS A 287 -2.13 20.67 23.23
CA LYS A 287 -3.27 21.54 22.88
C LYS A 287 -4.45 20.78 22.26
N GLU A 288 -4.22 19.59 21.71
CA GLU A 288 -5.22 18.76 21.03
C GLU A 288 -5.73 17.60 21.90
N THR A 289 -5.13 17.35 23.08
CA THR A 289 -5.37 16.13 23.89
C THR A 289 -6.02 16.37 25.25
N GLY A 290 -6.40 17.62 25.57
CA GLY A 290 -6.95 17.99 26.90
C GLY A 290 -5.90 18.09 28.01
N THR A 291 -4.67 17.62 27.78
CA THR A 291 -3.54 17.65 28.74
C THR A 291 -3.19 19.07 29.24
N VAL A 292 -3.57 20.11 28.49
CA VAL A 292 -3.37 21.51 28.89
C VAL A 292 -4.07 21.86 30.20
N GLU A 293 -5.15 21.14 30.57
CA GLU A 293 -5.92 21.39 31.81
C GLU A 293 -5.11 21.20 33.11
N GLN A 294 -3.96 20.51 33.05
CA GLN A 294 -3.04 20.35 34.18
C GLN A 294 -2.19 21.61 34.44
N TYR A 295 -2.00 22.45 33.42
CA TYR A 295 -1.19 23.67 33.45
C TYR A 295 -2.00 24.88 33.93
N ARG A 296 -2.51 24.79 35.16
CA ARG A 296 -3.46 25.77 35.74
C ARG A 296 -2.79 27.01 36.31
N HIS A 297 -1.49 26.96 36.54
CA HIS A 297 -0.74 28.10 37.06
C HIS A 297 -0.11 28.87 35.91
N ILE A 298 -0.04 30.18 36.06
CA ILE A 298 0.60 31.08 35.11
C ILE A 298 1.73 31.79 35.85
N ASP A 299 2.92 31.77 35.29
CA ASP A 299 4.05 32.48 35.88
C ASP A 299 3.88 34.00 35.72
N ARG A 300 4.82 34.77 36.26
CA ARG A 300 4.75 36.24 36.20
C ARG A 300 4.95 36.83 34.79
N ASP A 301 5.29 36.00 33.80
CA ASP A 301 5.49 36.37 32.39
C ASP A 301 4.38 35.83 31.48
N GLY A 302 3.35 35.19 32.03
CA GLY A 302 2.21 34.68 31.26
C GLY A 302 2.36 33.25 30.78
N HIS A 303 3.39 32.51 31.19
CA HIS A 303 3.62 31.13 30.74
C HIS A 303 2.87 30.13 31.63
N PRO A 304 2.03 29.25 31.04
CA PRO A 304 1.36 28.19 31.79
C PRO A 304 2.36 27.14 32.31
N PHE A 305 2.23 26.76 33.57
CA PHE A 305 3.06 25.74 34.22
C PHE A 305 2.26 24.86 35.18
N GLU A 306 2.86 23.73 35.54
CA GLU A 306 2.39 22.81 36.55
C GLU A 306 3.48 22.58 37.63
N PRO A 307 3.16 22.75 38.93
CA PRO A 307 4.04 22.36 40.04
C PRO A 307 4.09 20.83 40.23
N THR A 308 5.17 20.19 39.81
CA THR A 308 5.38 18.74 39.93
C THR A 308 6.30 18.38 41.11
N SER A 309 6.24 17.12 41.57
CA SER A 309 7.05 16.68 42.73
C SER A 309 8.54 16.66 42.43
N LEU A 310 9.34 17.20 43.36
CA LEU A 310 10.80 17.12 43.40
C LEU A 310 11.34 15.90 44.16
N PHE A 311 10.46 15.01 44.62
CA PHE A 311 10.83 13.86 45.44
C PHE A 311 10.59 12.54 44.70
N SER A 312 11.50 11.60 44.88
CA SER A 312 11.34 10.18 44.54
C SER A 312 11.25 9.35 45.81
N GLU A 313 10.59 8.18 45.73
CA GLU A 313 10.49 7.24 46.85
C GLU A 313 11.84 6.55 47.15
N GLY A 314 12.00 6.14 48.41
CA GLY A 314 13.21 5.56 48.96
C GLY A 314 14.15 6.64 49.50
N ALA A 315 14.77 6.41 50.67
CA ALA A 315 15.80 7.32 51.18
C ALA A 315 17.16 6.96 50.57
N THR A 316 17.90 7.97 50.08
CA THR A 316 19.27 7.79 49.61
C THR A 316 20.19 8.80 50.30
N PRO A 317 21.36 8.41 50.83
CA PRO A 317 22.26 9.35 51.51
C PRO A 317 22.66 10.55 50.65
N SER A 318 22.79 10.36 49.33
CA SER A 318 23.12 11.41 48.36
C SER A 318 21.95 12.34 48.01
N GLY A 319 20.71 11.94 48.27
CA GLY A 319 19.50 12.71 47.94
C GLY A 319 18.74 13.23 49.17
N THR A 320 19.22 12.97 50.38
CA THR A 320 18.59 13.40 51.65
C THR A 320 19.42 14.52 52.27
N PHE A 321 19.10 15.77 51.92
CA PHE A 321 19.74 16.97 52.48
C PHE A 321 18.74 18.13 52.58
N ALA A 322 19.02 19.08 53.47
CA ALA A 322 18.22 20.30 53.62
C ALA A 322 18.58 21.31 52.51
N PHE A 323 17.58 22.05 52.02
CA PHE A 323 17.78 23.09 51.01
C PHE A 323 17.04 24.37 51.38
N THR A 324 17.75 25.51 51.35
CA THR A 324 17.17 26.81 51.69
C THR A 324 16.77 27.59 50.44
N TYR A 325 15.51 28.02 50.38
CA TYR A 325 14.94 28.81 49.28
C TYR A 325 14.02 29.90 49.85
N CYS A 326 14.25 31.16 49.46
CA CYS A 326 13.54 32.35 49.97
C CYS A 326 13.38 32.35 51.50
N ASP A 327 14.51 32.24 52.22
CA ASP A 327 14.63 32.18 53.69
C ASP A 327 13.88 31.03 54.39
N SER A 328 13.29 30.10 53.63
CA SER A 328 12.66 28.88 54.16
C SER A 328 13.56 27.67 53.91
N THR A 329 13.73 26.82 54.92
CA THR A 329 14.50 25.57 54.80
C THR A 329 13.56 24.39 54.57
N PHE A 330 13.81 23.65 53.49
CA PHE A 330 13.00 22.51 53.07
C PHE A 330 13.75 21.21 53.31
N HIS A 331 13.02 20.24 53.84
CA HIS A 331 13.50 18.88 54.09
C HIS A 331 12.74 17.89 53.19
N VAL A 332 13.40 16.77 52.86
CA VAL A 332 12.73 15.68 52.16
C VAL A 332 11.72 14.99 53.09
N PRO A 333 10.54 14.56 52.58
CA PRO A 333 9.61 13.74 53.36
C PRO A 333 10.24 12.42 53.81
N PRO A 334 9.69 11.77 54.85
CA PRO A 334 10.12 10.42 55.25
C PRO A 334 10.08 9.44 54.07
N ASN A 335 11.06 8.53 54.01
CA ASN A 335 11.20 7.54 52.95
C ASN A 335 11.24 8.13 51.53
N SER A 336 11.78 9.34 51.37
CA SER A 336 11.93 10.01 50.08
C SER A 336 13.30 10.68 49.96
N HIS A 337 13.71 11.00 48.73
CA HIS A 337 14.90 11.78 48.44
C HIS A 337 14.63 12.79 47.31
N TRP A 338 15.46 13.83 47.20
CA TRP A 338 15.40 14.76 46.08
C TRP A 338 15.70 14.04 44.76
N LYS A 339 14.94 14.36 43.71
CA LYS A 339 15.18 13.87 42.33
C LYS A 339 16.50 14.33 41.72
N THR A 340 17.23 15.22 42.39
CA THR A 340 18.48 15.80 41.89
C THR A 340 19.41 16.17 43.03
N SER A 341 20.66 16.49 42.69
CA SER A 341 21.69 16.88 43.64
C SER A 341 21.50 18.31 44.18
N LEU A 342 22.27 18.67 45.19
CA LEU A 342 22.29 20.04 45.72
C LEU A 342 22.62 21.07 44.63
N GLU A 343 23.59 20.78 43.77
CA GLU A 343 23.93 21.63 42.62
C GLU A 343 22.79 21.69 41.60
N GLY A 344 22.09 20.57 41.37
CA GLY A 344 20.89 20.55 40.54
C GLY A 344 19.78 21.46 41.08
N LEU A 345 19.54 21.45 42.39
CA LEU A 345 18.58 22.35 43.04
C LEU A 345 19.01 23.82 42.97
N LYS A 346 20.31 24.12 43.07
CA LYS A 346 20.84 25.48 42.86
C LYS A 346 20.59 25.95 41.43
N ARG A 347 20.83 25.11 40.42
CA ARG A 347 20.55 25.45 39.01
C ARG A 347 19.06 25.66 38.76
N LEU A 348 18.20 24.82 39.35
CA LEU A 348 16.75 25.03 39.30
C LEU A 348 16.34 26.36 39.97
N LYS A 349 16.97 26.74 41.09
CA LYS A 349 16.80 28.06 41.71
C LYS A 349 17.22 29.18 40.76
N TYR A 350 18.40 29.09 40.14
CA TYR A 350 18.89 30.11 39.21
C TYR A 350 18.03 30.27 37.96
N ALA A 351 17.42 29.17 37.51
CA ALA A 351 16.50 29.12 36.38
C ALA A 351 15.03 29.41 36.77
N ASP A 352 14.77 29.99 37.95
CA ASP A 352 13.44 30.11 38.61
C ASP A 352 12.48 28.94 38.30
N ARG A 353 12.97 27.71 38.43
CA ARG A 353 12.19 26.47 38.23
C ARG A 353 11.67 25.86 39.53
N LEU A 354 11.71 26.61 40.62
CA LEU A 354 11.25 26.17 41.93
C LEU A 354 9.97 26.91 42.34
N TRP A 355 8.97 26.13 42.73
CA TRP A 355 7.69 26.62 43.24
C TRP A 355 7.56 26.29 44.73
N HIS A 356 7.35 27.33 45.53
CA HIS A 356 7.10 27.18 46.96
C HIS A 356 5.64 26.78 47.20
N SER A 357 5.41 25.57 47.73
CA SER A 357 4.07 25.04 48.04
C SER A 357 3.96 24.65 49.51
N ARG A 358 3.43 25.56 50.33
CA ARG A 358 3.28 25.42 51.80
C ARG A 358 4.61 25.00 52.46
N ASN A 359 4.79 23.72 52.76
CA ASN A 359 5.98 23.20 53.45
C ASN A 359 6.90 22.41 52.50
N THR A 360 6.69 22.49 51.18
CA THR A 360 7.42 21.70 50.18
C THR A 360 7.85 22.56 49.00
N LEU A 361 8.95 22.17 48.36
CA LEU A 361 9.36 22.70 47.06
C LEU A 361 8.87 21.79 45.95
N ARG A 362 8.44 22.39 44.84
CA ARG A 362 8.00 21.71 43.63
C ARG A 362 8.75 22.22 42.41
N TYR A 363 8.84 21.39 41.38
CA TYR A 363 9.44 21.74 40.10
C TYR A 363 8.41 22.42 39.21
N VAL A 364 8.77 23.58 38.67
CA VAL A 364 7.99 24.31 37.66
C VAL A 364 8.25 23.67 36.30
N ARG A 365 7.27 22.90 35.83
CA ARG A 365 7.23 22.36 34.47
C ARG A 365 6.33 23.23 33.61
N TYR A 366 6.89 23.95 32.64
CA TYR A 366 6.11 24.74 31.68
C TYR A 366 5.43 23.85 30.65
N LEU A 367 4.34 24.36 30.07
CA LEU A 367 3.65 23.67 28.97
C LEU A 367 4.58 23.47 27.77
N ASP A 368 5.36 24.49 27.44
CA ASP A 368 6.26 24.51 26.29
C ASP A 368 7.61 23.80 26.54
N ASP A 369 7.88 23.36 27.77
CA ASP A 369 9.06 22.51 28.07
C ASP A 369 8.99 21.18 27.31
N PHE A 370 7.78 20.68 27.12
CA PHE A 370 7.50 19.51 26.29
C PHE A 370 6.07 19.64 25.76
N PRO A 371 5.86 20.30 24.60
CA PRO A 371 4.53 20.71 24.12
C PRO A 371 3.69 19.56 23.55
N VAL A 372 4.21 18.34 23.61
CA VAL A 372 3.59 17.13 23.08
C VAL A 372 3.43 16.05 24.14
N VAL A 373 2.60 15.06 23.84
CA VAL A 373 2.48 13.81 24.59
C VAL A 373 2.77 12.63 23.65
N PRO A 374 3.45 11.57 24.12
CA PRO A 374 3.64 10.36 23.32
C PRO A 374 2.29 9.74 22.94
N LEU A 375 2.13 9.36 21.68
CA LEU A 375 1.02 8.53 21.23
C LEU A 375 1.11 7.14 21.86
N THR A 376 0.00 6.65 22.38
CA THR A 376 -0.11 5.34 23.03
C THR A 376 -0.80 4.32 22.12
N ASN A 377 -1.11 3.13 22.64
CA ASN A 377 -1.86 2.09 21.93
C ASN A 377 -3.39 2.30 21.93
N VAL A 378 -3.88 3.48 22.34
CA VAL A 378 -5.30 3.85 22.29
C VAL A 378 -5.47 5.06 21.37
N TRP A 379 -6.14 4.85 20.24
CA TRP A 379 -6.28 5.80 19.14
C TRP A 379 -7.73 6.27 19.02
N ASP A 380 -8.13 7.20 19.89
CA ASP A 380 -9.52 7.70 19.95
C ASP A 380 -9.89 8.69 18.86
N ASP A 381 -8.87 9.21 18.16
CA ASP A 381 -8.95 10.29 17.19
C ASP A 381 -8.90 9.80 15.73
N THR A 382 -9.20 8.51 15.49
CA THR A 382 -9.23 7.85 14.17
C THR A 382 -10.65 7.66 13.62
N MET A 383 -11.66 8.20 14.29
CA MET A 383 -13.06 8.02 13.91
C MET A 383 -13.35 8.62 12.51
N GLY A 384 -13.91 7.79 11.63
CA GLY A 384 -14.65 8.18 10.41
C GLY A 384 -13.82 8.86 9.31
N GLU A 385 -13.42 8.09 8.30
CA GLU A 385 -13.06 8.66 6.99
C GLU A 385 -14.35 9.18 6.33
N ARG A 386 -14.47 10.51 6.15
CA ARG A 386 -15.73 11.12 5.67
C ARG A 386 -15.98 10.90 4.18
N ASN A 387 -14.95 10.49 3.42
CA ASN A 387 -15.02 10.29 1.98
C ASN A 387 -14.48 8.90 1.60
N ILE A 388 -15.09 7.83 2.14
CA ILE A 388 -14.76 6.46 1.75
C ILE A 388 -15.03 6.22 0.25
N LEU A 389 -14.10 5.57 -0.44
CA LEU A 389 -14.17 5.27 -1.87
C LEU A 389 -14.60 3.82 -2.14
N TYR A 390 -14.50 2.95 -1.12
CA TYR A 390 -14.87 1.55 -1.16
C TYR A 390 -15.80 1.22 0.01
N ALA A 391 -16.59 0.14 -0.13
CA ALA A 391 -17.55 -0.32 0.89
C ALA A 391 -16.88 -0.49 2.27
N VAL A 392 -15.70 -1.09 2.31
CA VAL A 392 -14.85 -1.22 3.50
C VAL A 392 -13.52 -0.52 3.29
N GLN A 393 -13.34 0.63 3.94
CA GLN A 393 -12.12 1.41 3.81
C GLN A 393 -11.58 1.81 5.18
N THR A 394 -10.39 1.31 5.49
CA THR A 394 -9.66 1.72 6.69
C THR A 394 -9.25 3.20 6.59
N ASN A 395 -9.38 3.91 7.72
CA ASN A 395 -9.04 5.32 7.81
C ASN A 395 -7.55 5.52 7.55
N THR A 396 -7.22 6.46 6.65
CA THR A 396 -5.84 6.82 6.31
C THR A 396 -4.98 7.07 7.55
N LYS A 397 -5.51 7.74 8.57
CA LYS A 397 -4.77 8.06 9.81
C LYS A 397 -4.25 6.83 10.56
N VAL A 398 -4.98 5.71 10.53
CA VAL A 398 -4.58 4.44 11.16
C VAL A 398 -3.33 3.89 10.45
N ILE A 399 -3.39 3.83 9.12
CA ILE A 399 -2.28 3.34 8.28
C ILE A 399 -1.07 4.26 8.37
N GLU A 400 -1.29 5.58 8.31
CA GLU A 400 -0.22 6.57 8.42
C GLU A 400 0.56 6.43 9.73
N ARG A 401 -0.12 6.17 10.85
CA ARG A 401 0.55 5.88 12.12
C ARG A 401 1.41 4.63 12.04
N CYS A 402 0.89 3.55 11.49
CA CYS A 402 1.65 2.30 11.35
C CYS A 402 2.92 2.51 10.50
N ILE A 403 2.77 3.18 9.35
CA ILE A 403 3.88 3.53 8.45
C ILE A 403 4.90 4.41 9.16
N LEU A 404 4.47 5.51 9.77
CA LEU A 404 5.39 6.47 10.39
C LEU A 404 6.10 5.90 11.62
N MET A 405 5.45 5.00 12.37
CA MET A 405 6.07 4.33 13.51
C MET A 405 7.14 3.31 13.10
N THR A 406 7.01 2.66 11.94
CA THR A 406 7.79 1.44 11.63
C THR A 406 8.59 1.48 10.33
N THR A 407 8.56 2.61 9.62
CA THR A 407 9.28 2.80 8.34
C THR A 407 9.96 4.16 8.28
N ASP A 408 11.06 4.23 7.54
CA ASP A 408 11.67 5.46 7.06
C ASP A 408 11.27 5.71 5.58
N PRO A 409 11.33 6.96 5.08
CA PRO A 409 11.17 7.22 3.65
C PRO A 409 12.05 6.31 2.77
N GLY A 410 11.51 5.79 1.67
CA GLY A 410 12.20 4.83 0.77
C GLY A 410 12.08 3.34 1.16
N ASP A 411 11.68 3.03 2.39
CA ASP A 411 11.40 1.66 2.80
C ASP A 411 10.24 1.05 2.00
N LEU A 412 10.18 -0.28 1.94
CA LEU A 412 9.14 -1.03 1.25
C LEU A 412 8.00 -1.41 2.20
N VAL A 413 6.78 -1.02 1.83
CA VAL A 413 5.53 -1.41 2.48
C VAL A 413 4.80 -2.43 1.59
N PHE A 414 4.23 -3.46 2.20
CA PHE A 414 3.43 -4.47 1.50
C PHE A 414 2.03 -4.59 2.12
N ASP A 415 1.02 -4.73 1.27
CA ASP A 415 -0.37 -4.97 1.66
C ASP A 415 -0.96 -6.13 0.82
N PRO A 416 -1.13 -7.33 1.40
CA PRO A 416 -1.67 -8.49 0.70
C PRO A 416 -3.21 -8.45 0.56
N THR A 417 -3.86 -7.38 0.98
CA THR A 417 -5.33 -7.25 1.05
C THR A 417 -5.90 -6.04 0.34
N CYS A 418 -5.06 -5.06 -0.05
CA CYS A 418 -5.32 -3.87 -0.87
C CYS A 418 -6.63 -3.10 -0.62
N GLY A 419 -7.78 -3.67 -0.99
CA GLY A 419 -9.09 -3.04 -0.99
C GLY A 419 -9.05 -1.75 -1.80
N SER A 420 -9.47 -0.65 -1.17
CA SER A 420 -9.42 0.70 -1.78
C SER A 420 -8.02 1.28 -2.05
N GLY A 421 -6.94 0.53 -1.77
CA GLY A 421 -5.56 0.98 -1.93
C GLY A 421 -5.10 1.99 -0.88
N THR A 422 -5.66 1.97 0.33
CA THR A 422 -5.31 2.94 1.40
C THR A 422 -3.83 2.84 1.78
N THR A 423 -3.27 1.63 1.89
CA THR A 423 -1.86 1.44 2.24
C THR A 423 -0.92 1.99 1.17
N ALA A 424 -1.17 1.69 -0.10
CA ALA A 424 -0.43 2.27 -1.22
C ALA A 424 -0.52 3.81 -1.24
N TYR A 425 -1.72 4.36 -1.02
CA TYR A 425 -1.93 5.81 -0.95
C TYR A 425 -1.12 6.47 0.19
N CYS A 426 -1.13 5.87 1.39
CA CYS A 426 -0.37 6.38 2.53
C CYS A 426 1.15 6.19 2.35
N ALA A 427 1.59 5.08 1.74
CA ALA A 427 2.98 4.86 1.39
C ALA A 427 3.48 5.92 0.40
N GLU A 428 2.73 6.21 -0.68
CA GLU A 428 3.03 7.32 -1.60
C GLU A 428 3.07 8.66 -0.87
N LYS A 429 2.05 8.95 -0.05
CA LYS A 429 1.99 10.20 0.73
C LYS A 429 3.27 10.41 1.52
N TRP A 430 3.82 9.36 2.13
CA TRP A 430 5.02 9.45 2.93
C TRP A 430 6.31 9.09 2.19
N GLY A 431 6.29 8.88 0.88
CA GLY A 431 7.49 8.61 0.07
C GLY A 431 8.14 7.25 0.32
N ARG A 432 7.32 6.23 0.61
CA ARG A 432 7.73 4.82 0.71
C ARG A 432 7.48 4.12 -0.63
N ARG A 433 8.23 3.05 -0.87
CA ARG A 433 7.94 2.10 -1.95
C ARG A 433 6.79 1.19 -1.51
N TRP A 434 5.99 0.71 -2.45
CA TRP A 434 4.87 -0.16 -2.11
C TRP A 434 4.62 -1.27 -3.13
N ILE A 435 4.17 -2.40 -2.60
CA ILE A 435 3.50 -3.48 -3.34
C ILE A 435 2.13 -3.66 -2.67
N THR A 436 1.07 -3.79 -3.45
CA THR A 436 -0.25 -4.15 -2.94
C THR A 436 -0.93 -5.11 -3.90
N CYS A 437 -1.68 -6.08 -3.39
CA CYS A 437 -2.41 -7.04 -4.22
C CYS A 437 -3.82 -7.31 -3.71
N ASP A 438 -4.71 -7.62 -4.64
CA ASP A 438 -6.08 -8.06 -4.36
C ASP A 438 -6.48 -9.10 -5.41
N THR A 439 -7.38 -10.00 -5.04
CA THR A 439 -8.08 -10.81 -6.05
C THR A 439 -9.06 -9.94 -6.84
N SER A 440 -9.45 -8.77 -6.26
CA SER A 440 -10.53 -7.97 -6.79
C SER A 440 -10.20 -6.97 -7.86
N ARG A 441 -10.83 -7.17 -9.02
CA ARG A 441 -10.76 -6.24 -10.16
C ARG A 441 -11.39 -4.90 -9.83
N VAL A 442 -12.49 -4.90 -9.07
CA VAL A 442 -13.16 -3.67 -8.61
C VAL A 442 -12.27 -2.93 -7.61
N ALA A 443 -11.69 -3.63 -6.64
CA ALA A 443 -10.75 -3.03 -5.69
C ALA A 443 -9.55 -2.40 -6.40
N LEU A 444 -8.93 -3.13 -7.35
CA LEU A 444 -7.81 -2.64 -8.14
C LEU A 444 -8.18 -1.44 -9.01
N ALA A 445 -9.34 -1.44 -9.67
CA ALA A 445 -9.79 -0.31 -10.47
C ALA A 445 -9.96 0.96 -9.62
N ILE A 446 -10.57 0.82 -8.43
CA ILE A 446 -10.74 1.93 -7.47
C ILE A 446 -9.38 2.42 -6.95
N ALA A 447 -8.49 1.51 -6.55
CA ALA A 447 -7.15 1.84 -6.08
C ALA A 447 -6.33 2.55 -7.18
N ARG A 448 -6.41 2.08 -8.42
CA ARG A 448 -5.76 2.66 -9.61
C ARG A 448 -6.22 4.09 -9.85
N GLN A 449 -7.53 4.32 -9.95
CA GLN A 449 -8.10 5.67 -10.12
C GLN A 449 -7.73 6.59 -8.96
N ARG A 450 -7.80 6.09 -7.71
CA ARG A 450 -7.43 6.83 -6.50
C ARG A 450 -5.97 7.32 -6.56
N LEU A 451 -5.04 6.45 -6.93
CA LEU A 451 -3.61 6.79 -7.05
C LEU A 451 -3.34 7.71 -8.24
N MET A 452 -4.00 7.49 -9.40
CA MET A 452 -3.82 8.34 -10.59
C MET A 452 -4.29 9.77 -10.38
N THR A 453 -5.38 9.97 -9.62
CA THR A 453 -6.00 11.28 -9.40
C THR A 453 -5.56 11.96 -8.10
N ALA A 454 -4.69 11.31 -7.32
CA ALA A 454 -4.19 11.81 -6.06
C ALA A 454 -3.25 13.02 -6.21
N LYS A 455 -3.33 13.92 -5.23
CA LYS A 455 -2.38 15.00 -4.99
C LYS A 455 -1.75 14.77 -3.62
N PHE A 456 -0.42 14.89 -3.55
CA PHE A 456 0.35 14.83 -2.33
C PHE A 456 1.13 16.11 -2.08
N ASP A 457 1.50 16.32 -0.83
CA ASP A 457 2.46 17.36 -0.48
C ASP A 457 3.87 16.92 -0.88
N TYR A 458 4.70 17.89 -1.30
CA TYR A 458 6.12 17.69 -1.50
C TYR A 458 6.87 18.07 -0.23
N TYR A 459 7.61 17.13 0.36
CA TYR A 459 8.39 17.37 1.57
C TYR A 459 9.83 17.75 1.24
N GLU A 460 10.43 18.60 2.06
CA GLU A 460 11.85 18.92 1.96
C GLU A 460 12.70 17.69 2.26
N LEU A 461 13.56 17.32 1.31
CA LEU A 461 14.45 16.17 1.40
C LEU A 461 15.72 16.54 2.16
N LYS A 462 16.26 15.60 2.94
CA LYS A 462 17.55 15.77 3.61
C LYS A 462 18.70 15.83 2.59
N ASP A 463 18.64 15.00 1.56
CA ASP A 463 19.57 15.00 0.42
C ASP A 463 18.76 14.87 -0.89
N PRO A 464 18.60 15.95 -1.67
CA PRO A 464 17.83 15.93 -2.91
C PRO A 464 18.34 14.93 -3.96
N GLU A 465 19.65 14.67 -4.01
CA GLU A 465 20.27 13.77 -5.00
C GLU A 465 19.95 12.30 -4.73
N LYS A 466 19.79 11.93 -3.46
CA LYS A 466 19.41 10.57 -3.03
C LYS A 466 17.91 10.35 -2.95
N GLY A 467 17.12 11.37 -3.25
CA GLY A 467 15.67 11.31 -3.21
C GLY A 467 15.11 11.03 -1.81
N PRO A 468 13.87 10.51 -1.73
CA PRO A 468 13.19 10.26 -0.46
C PRO A 468 13.95 9.34 0.50
N ALA A 469 14.73 8.37 -0.01
CA ALA A 469 15.47 7.42 0.81
C ALA A 469 16.50 8.06 1.76
N SER A 470 16.88 9.32 1.53
CA SER A 470 17.73 10.09 2.45
C SER A 470 17.01 10.61 3.70
N GLY A 471 15.69 10.51 3.73
CA GLY A 471 14.83 11.08 4.75
C GLY A 471 14.34 12.50 4.42
N PHE A 472 13.44 13.01 5.27
CA PHE A 472 12.91 14.37 5.18
C PHE A 472 13.50 15.28 6.26
N ILE A 473 13.31 16.58 6.10
CA ILE A 473 13.56 17.56 7.15
C ILE A 473 12.28 17.69 7.98
N TYR A 474 12.37 17.34 9.26
CA TYR A 474 11.23 17.33 10.19
C TYR A 474 11.23 18.54 11.11
N GLU A 475 10.05 18.90 11.62
CA GLU A 475 9.94 19.74 12.80
C GLU A 475 10.45 18.98 14.04
N THR A 476 11.03 19.72 14.99
CA THR A 476 11.46 19.18 16.28
C THR A 476 10.88 20.00 17.42
N VAL A 477 10.68 19.35 18.55
CA VAL A 477 10.25 20.00 19.80
C VAL A 477 11.24 19.72 20.92
N PRO A 478 11.50 20.69 21.80
CA PRO A 478 12.34 20.46 22.95
C PRO A 478 11.64 19.51 23.93
N HIS A 479 12.45 18.73 24.64
CA HIS A 479 12.05 17.93 25.79
C HIS A 479 12.88 18.37 26.99
N ILE A 480 12.53 19.52 27.56
CA ILE A 480 13.17 20.08 28.74
C ILE A 480 12.70 19.28 29.96
N THR A 481 13.65 18.66 30.64
CA THR A 481 13.40 17.88 31.85
C THR A 481 14.07 18.53 33.05
N LEU A 482 13.66 18.12 34.25
CA LEU A 482 14.36 18.51 35.48
C LEU A 482 15.85 18.16 35.39
N GLU A 483 16.17 16.98 34.86
CA GLU A 483 17.53 16.48 34.71
C GLU A 483 18.35 17.33 33.73
N SER A 484 17.77 17.72 32.58
CA SER A 484 18.48 18.54 31.59
C SER A 484 18.87 19.91 32.15
N ILE A 485 18.02 20.51 33.01
CA ILE A 485 18.34 21.77 33.70
C ILE A 485 19.37 21.54 34.80
N ALA A 486 19.16 20.51 35.63
CA ALA A 486 20.04 20.20 36.75
C ALA A 486 21.48 19.84 36.32
N LYS A 487 21.67 19.30 35.11
CA LYS A 487 23.00 18.96 34.57
C LYS A 487 23.64 20.07 33.73
N ASN A 488 22.92 21.15 33.43
CA ASN A 488 23.44 22.24 32.61
C ASN A 488 24.38 23.17 33.41
N THR A 489 25.68 23.02 33.21
CA THR A 489 26.72 23.81 33.88
C THR A 489 26.83 25.25 33.36
N GLU A 490 26.35 25.57 32.15
CA GLU A 490 26.36 26.94 31.64
C GLU A 490 25.48 27.87 32.48
N ILE A 491 24.46 27.33 33.18
CA ILE A 491 23.64 28.09 34.13
C ILE A 491 24.51 28.68 35.24
N ASP A 492 25.56 27.98 35.65
CA ASP A 492 26.49 28.45 36.69
C ASP A 492 27.34 29.61 36.15
N GLU A 493 27.83 29.52 34.91
CA GLU A 493 28.60 30.57 34.24
C GLU A 493 27.77 31.83 34.00
N ILE A 494 26.55 31.68 33.48
CA ILE A 494 25.61 32.78 33.28
C ILE A 494 25.27 33.42 34.63
N THR A 495 25.09 32.62 35.68
CA THR A 495 24.85 33.13 37.03
C THR A 495 26.05 33.91 37.56
N ALA A 496 27.27 33.38 37.42
CA ALA A 496 28.50 34.07 37.83
C ALA A 496 28.69 35.41 37.08
N LYS A 497 28.27 35.49 35.81
CA LYS A 497 28.31 36.71 34.99
C LYS A 497 27.31 37.79 35.43
N TYR A 498 26.10 37.40 35.85
CA TYR A 498 25.01 38.34 36.12
C TYR A 498 24.74 38.61 37.59
N GLN A 499 24.90 37.62 38.48
CA GLN A 499 24.53 37.76 39.88
C GLN A 499 25.25 38.93 40.56
N PRO A 500 26.57 39.14 40.40
CA PRO A 500 27.24 40.28 41.02
C PRO A 500 26.70 41.65 40.57
N LYS A 501 26.20 41.73 39.32
CA LYS A 501 25.59 42.95 38.77
C LYS A 501 24.18 43.17 39.33
N ILE A 502 23.42 42.08 39.47
CA ILE A 502 22.09 42.08 40.09
C ILE A 502 22.19 42.49 41.56
N ASP A 503 23.14 41.91 42.30
CA ASP A 503 23.38 42.23 43.71
C ASP A 503 23.77 43.70 43.89
N LYS A 504 24.61 44.24 43.00
CA LYS A 504 24.95 45.66 42.99
C LYS A 504 23.71 46.54 42.74
N ALA A 505 22.90 46.22 41.73
CA ALA A 505 21.69 46.98 41.42
C ALA A 505 20.66 46.89 42.58
N LEU A 506 20.56 45.74 43.25
CA LEU A 506 19.71 45.56 44.43
C LEU A 506 20.19 46.44 45.60
N ALA A 507 21.50 46.49 45.85
CA ALA A 507 22.08 47.34 46.88
C ALA A 507 21.79 48.83 46.62
N GLU A 508 21.87 49.28 45.36
CA GLU A 508 21.50 50.64 44.96
C GLU A 508 20.01 50.93 45.20
N VAL A 509 19.11 50.00 44.85
CA VAL A 509 17.66 50.12 45.16
C VAL A 509 17.43 50.25 46.66
N ASN A 510 18.06 49.39 47.46
CA ASN A 510 17.92 49.38 48.92
C ASN A 510 18.48 50.65 49.57
N GLN A 511 19.63 51.13 49.10
CA GLN A 511 20.25 52.36 49.57
C GLN A 511 19.35 53.58 49.32
N VAL A 512 18.79 53.73 48.12
CA VAL A 512 17.95 54.88 47.77
C VAL A 512 16.61 54.84 48.49
N LEU A 513 16.05 53.64 48.72
CA LEU A 513 14.77 53.47 49.41
C LEU A 513 14.88 53.43 50.94
N GLY A 514 16.08 53.30 51.50
CA GLY A 514 16.30 53.06 52.92
C GLY A 514 15.66 51.75 53.41
N LYS A 515 15.68 50.72 52.56
CA LYS A 515 15.09 49.39 52.83
C LYS A 515 16.15 48.29 52.76
N ASP A 516 15.82 47.09 53.24
CA ASP A 516 16.61 45.87 53.06
C ASP A 516 15.79 44.81 52.31
N LEU A 517 15.37 45.13 51.08
CA LEU A 517 14.65 44.19 50.23
C LEU A 517 15.58 43.06 49.80
N LYS A 518 15.09 41.82 49.87
CA LYS A 518 15.72 40.66 49.24
C LYS A 518 15.41 40.62 47.74
N GLU A 519 16.19 39.86 46.98
CA GLU A 519 16.05 39.77 45.50
C GLU A 519 14.61 39.43 45.07
N TRP A 520 13.93 38.53 45.80
CA TRP A 520 12.55 38.11 45.51
C TRP A 520 11.46 39.08 46.00
N GLU A 521 11.82 40.09 46.80
CA GLU A 521 10.90 41.10 47.37
C GLU A 521 10.79 42.37 46.52
N VAL A 522 11.72 42.58 45.58
CA VAL A 522 11.66 43.74 44.68
C VAL A 522 10.40 43.62 43.79
N PRO A 523 9.48 44.61 43.80
CA PRO A 523 8.25 44.57 43.00
C PRO A 523 8.56 44.65 41.51
N ARG A 524 7.72 44.08 40.63
CA ARG A 524 7.91 44.16 39.16
C ARG A 524 7.58 45.55 38.60
N GLU A 525 6.56 46.19 39.15
CA GLU A 525 6.16 47.54 38.79
C GLU A 525 6.76 48.52 39.80
N VAL A 526 7.22 49.65 39.29
CA VAL A 526 7.71 50.75 40.12
C VAL A 526 6.51 51.38 40.81
N ASN A 527 6.63 51.64 42.10
CA ASN A 527 5.65 52.47 42.80
C ASN A 527 5.84 53.93 42.35
N GLU A 528 4.75 54.59 41.98
CA GLU A 528 4.78 55.97 41.46
C GLU A 528 5.45 56.96 42.42
N ASN A 529 5.38 56.70 43.73
CA ASN A 529 5.95 57.53 44.79
C ASN A 529 7.45 57.31 45.02
N TRP A 530 8.11 56.42 44.28
CA TRP A 530 9.55 56.20 44.42
C TRP A 530 10.36 57.38 43.85
N PRO A 531 11.48 57.75 44.50
CA PRO A 531 12.44 58.72 43.95
C PRO A 531 12.91 58.32 42.55
N LYS A 532 13.25 59.30 41.71
CA LYS A 532 13.67 59.06 40.32
C LYS A 532 14.87 58.12 40.24
N GLU A 533 15.80 58.26 41.17
CA GLU A 533 17.00 57.45 41.32
C GLU A 533 16.65 55.98 41.64
N ALA A 534 15.64 55.75 42.50
CA ALA A 534 15.15 54.41 42.80
C ALA A 534 14.44 53.77 41.61
N LYS A 535 13.73 54.56 40.80
CA LYS A 535 13.08 54.08 39.57
C LYS A 535 14.10 53.62 38.53
N GLU A 536 15.20 54.35 38.35
CA GLU A 536 16.28 53.95 37.44
C GLU A 536 17.04 52.72 37.96
N ALA A 537 17.38 52.67 39.25
CA ALA A 537 18.03 51.50 39.85
C ALA A 537 17.16 50.23 39.75
N HIS A 538 15.85 50.35 39.98
CA HIS A 538 14.88 49.28 39.79
C HIS A 538 14.81 48.79 38.33
N LYS A 539 14.79 49.72 37.38
CA LYS A 539 14.78 49.40 35.95
C LYS A 539 16.03 48.62 35.56
N GLU A 540 17.20 49.02 36.06
CA GLU A 540 18.46 48.31 35.82
C GLU A 540 18.46 46.92 36.46
N PHE A 541 18.02 46.80 37.72
CA PHE A 541 17.86 45.52 38.42
C PHE A 541 17.01 44.54 37.59
N TRP A 542 15.80 44.95 37.17
CA TRP A 542 14.92 44.09 36.38
C TRP A 542 15.44 43.83 34.97
N ARG A 543 16.14 44.79 34.35
CA ARG A 543 16.79 44.58 33.05
C ARG A 543 17.84 43.47 33.15
N LEU A 544 18.67 43.48 34.20
CA LEU A 544 19.68 42.45 34.44
C LEU A 544 19.04 41.09 34.77
N LYS A 545 18.01 41.05 35.63
CA LYS A 545 17.28 39.82 35.99
C LYS A 545 16.62 39.18 34.76
N ARG A 546 15.97 39.99 33.90
CA ARG A 546 15.39 39.53 32.62
C ARG A 546 16.46 39.04 31.64
N LYS A 547 17.60 39.72 31.57
CA LYS A 547 18.71 39.31 30.69
C LYS A 547 19.35 38.00 31.13
N LYS A 548 19.64 37.85 32.44
CA LYS A 548 20.09 36.59 33.03
C LYS A 548 19.09 35.48 32.72
N ARG A 549 17.80 35.74 32.95
CA ARG A 549 16.75 34.75 32.72
C ARG A 549 16.68 34.31 31.26
N LYS A 550 16.69 35.26 30.33
CA LYS A 550 16.69 34.99 28.89
C LYS A 550 17.89 34.12 28.46
N GLU A 551 19.11 34.45 28.91
CA GLU A 551 20.30 33.65 28.57
C GLU A 551 20.23 32.25 29.18
N ILE A 552 19.69 32.09 30.40
CA ILE A 552 19.46 30.76 31.00
C ILE A 552 18.43 29.97 30.20
N ASP A 553 17.28 30.56 29.85
CA ASP A 553 16.24 29.86 29.09
C ASP A 553 16.73 29.47 27.68
N GLU A 554 17.53 30.31 27.03
CA GLU A 554 18.20 30.00 25.76
C GLU A 554 19.18 28.82 25.93
N SER A 555 20.00 28.83 26.98
CA SER A 555 20.92 27.71 27.29
C SER A 555 20.16 26.41 27.60
N ILE A 556 19.08 26.47 28.39
CA ILE A 556 18.20 25.32 28.67
C ILE A 556 17.63 24.76 27.37
N LYS A 557 17.13 25.62 26.47
CA LYS A 557 16.56 25.19 25.20
C LYS A 557 17.61 24.59 24.27
N HIS A 558 18.82 25.15 24.23
CA HIS A 558 19.94 24.65 23.42
C HIS A 558 20.42 23.27 23.89
N HIS A 559 20.46 23.04 25.21
CA HIS A 559 20.91 21.77 25.81
C HIS A 559 19.79 20.74 25.97
N ALA A 560 18.53 21.11 25.71
CA ALA A 560 17.41 20.20 25.80
C ALA A 560 17.47 19.15 24.67
N PRO A 561 17.28 17.86 24.99
CA PRO A 561 16.99 16.85 23.98
C PRO A 561 15.87 17.33 23.06
N GLN A 562 16.00 17.03 21.77
CA GLN A 562 15.01 17.36 20.76
C GLN A 562 14.30 16.09 20.31
N GLU A 563 12.97 16.11 20.34
CA GLU A 563 12.14 15.04 19.79
C GLU A 563 11.76 15.39 18.36
N VAL A 564 11.89 14.41 17.46
CA VAL A 564 11.54 14.55 16.05
C VAL A 564 10.05 14.26 15.85
N LEU A 565 9.34 15.16 15.17
CA LEU A 565 7.94 14.95 14.81
C LEU A 565 7.86 14.33 13.41
N TYR A 566 7.88 12.99 13.35
CA TYR A 566 7.90 12.23 12.08
C TYR A 566 6.65 12.42 11.21
N ASP A 567 5.54 12.85 11.80
CA ASP A 567 4.29 13.24 11.13
C ASP A 567 4.30 14.70 10.63
N ARG A 568 5.35 15.47 10.93
CA ARG A 568 5.50 16.88 10.56
C ARG A 568 6.78 17.17 9.77
N PRO A 569 6.96 16.59 8.58
CA PRO A 569 8.00 17.04 7.66
C PRO A 569 7.68 18.44 7.12
N LYS A 570 8.73 19.22 6.87
CA LYS A 570 8.59 20.55 6.25
C LYS A 570 8.06 20.43 4.82
N ILE A 571 6.96 21.12 4.54
CA ILE A 571 6.32 21.12 3.24
C ILE A 571 6.95 22.20 2.35
N LYS A 572 7.47 21.80 1.19
CA LYS A 572 7.92 22.73 0.15
C LYS A 572 6.71 23.21 -0.65
N ARG A 573 6.21 24.39 -0.29
CA ARG A 573 5.05 25.01 -0.95
C ARG A 573 5.36 25.36 -2.42
N GLY A 574 4.31 25.39 -3.24
CA GLY A 574 4.40 25.73 -4.67
C GLY A 574 4.75 24.54 -5.58
N ILE A 575 5.02 23.35 -5.04
CA ILE A 575 5.21 22.13 -5.81
C ILE A 575 3.98 21.23 -5.66
N VAL A 576 3.44 20.78 -6.78
CA VAL A 576 2.37 19.76 -6.81
C VAL A 576 3.01 18.41 -7.03
N ARG A 577 2.88 17.49 -6.07
CA ARG A 577 3.32 16.10 -6.18
C ARG A 577 2.15 15.18 -6.51
N VAL A 578 2.39 14.25 -7.41
CA VAL A 578 1.48 13.16 -7.78
C VAL A 578 2.16 11.82 -7.49
N SER A 579 1.43 10.72 -7.62
CA SER A 579 1.98 9.37 -7.46
C SER A 579 3.20 9.14 -8.36
N GLY A 580 4.19 8.41 -7.84
CA GLY A 580 5.28 7.89 -8.65
C GLY A 580 4.79 6.90 -9.72
N PRO A 581 5.64 6.50 -10.67
CA PRO A 581 5.29 5.45 -11.63
C PRO A 581 4.98 4.12 -10.93
N PHE A 582 3.95 3.43 -11.42
CA PHE A 582 3.59 2.10 -10.93
C PHE A 582 3.10 1.19 -12.07
N THR A 583 3.19 -0.12 -11.83
CA THR A 583 2.76 -1.19 -12.73
C THR A 583 1.46 -1.81 -12.27
N VAL A 584 0.66 -2.28 -13.23
CA VAL A 584 -0.41 -3.24 -12.95
C VAL A 584 0.03 -4.60 -13.45
N GLU A 585 0.06 -5.57 -12.56
CA GLU A 585 0.60 -6.91 -12.80
C GLU A 585 -0.44 -7.97 -12.49
N ALA A 586 -0.27 -9.16 -13.08
CA ALA A 586 -1.11 -10.30 -12.76
C ALA A 586 -0.31 -11.61 -12.84
N ILE A 587 -0.84 -12.65 -12.22
CA ILE A 587 -0.32 -14.01 -12.31
C ILE A 587 -0.63 -14.57 -13.72
N PRO A 588 0.38 -14.97 -14.52
CA PRO A 588 0.23 -15.62 -15.80
C PRO A 588 0.15 -17.15 -15.67
N VAL A 589 -0.28 -17.79 -16.74
CA VAL A 589 -0.64 -19.22 -16.73
C VAL A 589 0.60 -20.11 -16.98
N PRO A 590 0.74 -21.25 -16.29
CA PRO A 590 1.73 -22.28 -16.63
C PRO A 590 1.38 -23.01 -17.93
N VAL A 591 2.38 -23.17 -18.82
CA VAL A 591 2.28 -23.98 -20.04
C VAL A 591 2.14 -25.45 -19.64
N VAL A 592 1.09 -26.13 -20.10
CA VAL A 592 0.93 -27.58 -19.90
C VAL A 592 1.88 -28.30 -20.88
N GLU A 593 2.86 -29.03 -20.37
CA GLU A 593 3.71 -29.91 -21.19
C GLU A 593 2.94 -31.18 -21.63
N ASP A 594 3.31 -31.66 -22.83
CA ASP A 594 2.70 -32.76 -23.57
C ASP A 594 2.66 -34.08 -22.75
N PRO A 595 1.48 -34.66 -22.46
CA PRO A 595 1.33 -35.87 -21.63
C PRO A 595 1.84 -37.16 -22.29
N THR A 596 2.35 -37.13 -23.52
CA THR A 596 2.63 -38.34 -24.30
C THR A 596 3.89 -39.12 -23.88
N GLN A 597 4.64 -38.69 -22.86
CA GLN A 597 5.97 -39.26 -22.56
C GLN A 597 6.18 -39.92 -21.18
N GLN A 598 5.15 -40.40 -20.47
CA GLN A 598 5.41 -41.31 -19.32
C GLN A 598 4.45 -42.51 -19.23
N PRO A 599 4.96 -43.73 -18.99
CA PRO A 599 4.13 -44.91 -18.77
C PRO A 599 3.55 -44.93 -17.36
N ILE A 600 2.27 -45.29 -17.25
CA ILE A 600 1.50 -45.35 -16.01
C ILE A 600 1.91 -46.60 -15.19
N PRO A 601 2.33 -46.47 -13.92
CA PRO A 601 2.53 -47.64 -13.03
C PRO A 601 1.19 -48.23 -12.57
N GLN A 602 1.10 -49.56 -12.57
CA GLN A 602 0.03 -50.35 -11.93
C GLN A 602 0.31 -50.55 -10.43
N PHE A 603 -0.76 -50.79 -9.65
CA PHE A 603 -0.90 -50.96 -8.18
C PHE A 603 -1.28 -49.65 -7.44
N GLU A 604 -2.32 -49.56 -6.59
CA GLU A 604 -3.17 -50.57 -5.91
C GLU A 604 -4.52 -49.90 -5.57
N GLU A 605 -5.63 -50.57 -5.85
CA GLU A 605 -7.01 -50.09 -5.64
C GLU A 605 -7.47 -50.46 -4.22
N GLU A 606 -7.68 -49.47 -3.32
CA GLU A 606 -8.84 -49.45 -2.39
C GLU A 606 -8.96 -48.23 -1.44
N GLU A 607 -7.98 -47.33 -1.31
CA GLU A 607 -8.12 -46.10 -0.46
C GLU A 607 -8.34 -44.79 -1.25
N ALA A 608 -8.49 -44.85 -2.57
CA ALA A 608 -8.56 -43.66 -3.44
C ALA A 608 -9.98 -43.06 -3.62
N ARG A 609 -11.03 -43.59 -2.99
CA ARG A 609 -12.42 -43.17 -3.29
C ARG A 609 -12.95 -41.95 -2.51
N ALA A 610 -12.14 -41.30 -1.67
CA ALA A 610 -12.56 -40.08 -0.94
C ALA A 610 -11.77 -38.81 -1.31
N ARG A 611 -10.87 -38.86 -2.31
CA ARG A 611 -10.10 -37.70 -2.77
C ARG A 611 -10.11 -37.61 -4.30
N ILE A 612 -11.19 -37.04 -4.82
CA ILE A 612 -11.30 -36.49 -6.19
C ILE A 612 -11.69 -35.04 -5.91
N SER A 613 -10.84 -34.02 -6.10
CA SER A 613 -10.41 -33.45 -7.37
C SER A 613 -9.24 -32.47 -7.14
N ASP A 614 -8.14 -32.56 -7.88
CA ASP A 614 -7.28 -31.43 -8.28
C ASP A 614 -6.02 -31.93 -9.01
N ARG A 615 -6.22 -32.42 -10.23
CA ARG A 615 -5.14 -32.60 -11.23
C ARG A 615 -5.65 -32.08 -12.56
N GLY A 616 -4.86 -31.29 -13.29
CA GLY A 616 -5.24 -30.52 -14.49
C GLY A 616 -5.90 -31.27 -15.66
N GLY A 617 -5.96 -32.62 -15.65
CA GLY A 617 -6.80 -33.38 -16.60
C GLY A 617 -8.31 -33.28 -16.34
N ASP A 618 -8.71 -32.84 -15.15
CA ASP A 618 -10.11 -32.73 -14.73
C ASP A 618 -10.79 -31.45 -15.27
N TYR A 619 -10.06 -30.33 -15.38
CA TYR A 619 -10.61 -29.04 -15.83
C TYR A 619 -11.14 -29.07 -17.28
N LEU A 620 -10.33 -29.50 -18.24
CA LEU A 620 -10.75 -29.56 -19.65
C LEU A 620 -11.91 -30.54 -19.83
N THR A 621 -11.86 -31.67 -19.13
CA THR A 621 -12.94 -32.66 -19.12
C THR A 621 -14.23 -32.07 -18.56
N ALA A 622 -14.15 -31.29 -17.47
CA ALA A 622 -15.27 -30.55 -16.91
C ALA A 622 -15.83 -29.51 -17.89
N MET A 623 -14.99 -28.71 -18.55
CA MET A 623 -15.43 -27.71 -19.54
C MET A 623 -16.17 -28.36 -20.71
N ILE A 624 -15.66 -29.49 -21.22
CA ILE A 624 -16.26 -30.25 -22.32
C ILE A 624 -17.61 -30.83 -21.89
N ASN A 625 -17.72 -31.34 -20.67
CA ASN A 625 -18.98 -31.87 -20.14
C ASN A 625 -20.03 -30.76 -19.95
N LEU A 626 -19.61 -29.57 -19.51
CA LEU A 626 -20.51 -28.42 -19.38
C LEU A 626 -20.97 -27.90 -20.73
N LEU A 627 -20.07 -27.88 -21.71
CA LEU A 627 -20.42 -27.52 -23.08
C LEU A 627 -21.40 -28.54 -23.68
N LYS A 628 -21.23 -29.84 -23.41
CA LYS A 628 -22.19 -30.90 -23.79
C LYS A 628 -23.56 -30.71 -23.13
N GLN A 629 -23.59 -30.27 -21.87
CA GLN A 629 -24.84 -30.01 -21.16
C GLN A 629 -25.57 -28.77 -21.70
N GLN A 630 -24.84 -27.71 -22.05
CA GLN A 630 -25.43 -26.49 -22.63
C GLN A 630 -25.83 -26.66 -24.10
N GLY A 631 -25.05 -27.40 -24.89
CA GLY A 631 -25.31 -27.70 -26.30
C GLY A 631 -25.27 -26.51 -27.26
N SER A 632 -24.95 -25.29 -26.79
CA SER A 632 -24.95 -24.08 -27.63
C SER A 632 -23.96 -23.02 -27.13
N ILE A 633 -23.63 -22.04 -27.96
CA ILE A 633 -22.85 -20.84 -27.59
C ILE A 633 -23.65 -19.59 -27.94
N LEU A 634 -23.71 -18.61 -27.03
CA LEU A 634 -24.50 -17.40 -27.19
C LEU A 634 -23.67 -16.25 -27.80
N PHE A 635 -24.26 -15.53 -28.74
CA PHE A 635 -23.68 -14.31 -29.34
C PHE A 635 -24.33 -13.04 -28.77
N PRO A 636 -23.63 -11.89 -28.80
CA PRO A 636 -24.15 -10.59 -28.35
C PRO A 636 -25.51 -10.18 -28.93
N SER A 637 -25.85 -10.65 -30.14
CA SER A 637 -27.12 -10.37 -30.80
C SER A 637 -28.31 -11.21 -30.30
N GLY A 638 -28.12 -12.03 -29.26
CA GLY A 638 -29.10 -13.02 -28.79
C GLY A 638 -29.17 -14.28 -29.67
N LYS A 639 -28.35 -14.36 -30.72
CA LYS A 639 -28.26 -15.52 -31.62
C LYS A 639 -27.51 -16.68 -30.93
N ARG A 640 -28.02 -17.90 -31.05
CA ARG A 640 -27.37 -19.12 -30.55
C ARG A 640 -26.71 -19.89 -31.67
N MET A 641 -25.49 -20.37 -31.43
CA MET A 641 -24.83 -21.39 -32.25
C MET A 641 -25.02 -22.74 -31.56
N GLU A 642 -25.93 -23.54 -32.09
CA GLU A 642 -26.16 -24.91 -31.60
C GLU A 642 -24.99 -25.81 -31.99
N LEU A 643 -24.49 -26.59 -31.04
CA LEU A 643 -23.37 -27.51 -31.18
C LEU A 643 -23.87 -28.95 -31.04
N GLU A 644 -23.75 -29.73 -32.11
CA GLU A 644 -24.03 -31.16 -32.17
C GLU A 644 -22.71 -31.95 -32.08
N ASN A 645 -22.78 -33.23 -31.67
CA ASN A 645 -21.65 -34.15 -31.71
C ASN A 645 -20.37 -33.69 -30.98
N ILE A 646 -20.50 -32.98 -29.85
CA ILE A 646 -19.36 -32.48 -29.06
C ILE A 646 -18.51 -33.64 -28.53
N ARG A 647 -17.23 -33.68 -28.89
CA ARG A 647 -16.27 -34.73 -28.49
C ARG A 647 -14.96 -34.10 -28.01
N PRO A 648 -14.29 -34.69 -27.01
CA PRO A 648 -12.95 -34.27 -26.62
C PRO A 648 -11.98 -34.46 -27.79
N LEU A 649 -11.08 -33.49 -27.96
CA LEU A 649 -10.03 -33.48 -28.97
C LEU A 649 -8.72 -33.19 -28.24
N ASN A 650 -7.65 -33.87 -28.64
CA ASN A 650 -6.32 -33.58 -28.09
C ASN A 650 -5.36 -33.32 -29.25
N LEU A 651 -5.39 -32.09 -29.76
CA LEU A 651 -4.60 -31.69 -30.92
C LEU A 651 -4.01 -30.30 -30.71
N GLY A 652 -2.84 -30.25 -30.06
CA GLY A 652 -2.20 -29.00 -29.66
C GLY A 652 -3.10 -28.22 -28.71
N PHE A 653 -3.44 -26.98 -29.09
CA PHE A 653 -4.36 -26.12 -28.33
C PHE A 653 -5.85 -26.34 -28.66
N LEU A 654 -6.21 -27.36 -29.45
CA LEU A 654 -7.60 -27.72 -29.70
C LEU A 654 -8.03 -28.84 -28.74
N HIS A 655 -9.02 -28.54 -27.92
CA HIS A 655 -9.43 -29.33 -26.76
C HIS A 655 -10.77 -30.07 -27.00
N ALA A 656 -11.60 -29.60 -27.93
CA ALA A 656 -12.81 -30.30 -28.35
C ALA A 656 -13.16 -30.02 -29.81
N GLU A 657 -13.95 -30.90 -30.39
CA GLU A 657 -14.62 -30.68 -31.68
C GLU A 657 -16.13 -30.87 -31.57
N ALA A 658 -16.86 -30.17 -32.44
CA ALA A 658 -18.30 -30.24 -32.55
C ALA A 658 -18.74 -29.96 -33.99
N GLU A 659 -20.03 -30.07 -34.27
CA GLU A 659 -20.65 -29.71 -35.54
C GLU A 659 -21.73 -28.66 -35.31
N THR A 660 -21.88 -27.69 -36.21
CA THR A 660 -22.99 -26.73 -36.17
C THR A 660 -23.66 -26.63 -37.53
N LYS A 661 -24.97 -26.29 -37.57
CA LYS A 661 -25.72 -26.10 -38.81
C LYS A 661 -25.90 -24.61 -39.08
N GLN A 662 -25.32 -24.14 -40.18
CA GLN A 662 -25.48 -22.75 -40.62
C GLN A 662 -25.92 -22.75 -42.09
N ASN A 663 -27.04 -22.09 -42.39
CA ASN A 663 -27.63 -22.01 -43.74
C ASN A 663 -27.81 -23.39 -44.43
N GLY A 664 -28.19 -24.43 -43.66
CA GLY A 664 -28.43 -25.78 -44.19
C GLY A 664 -27.16 -26.60 -44.47
N LYS A 665 -25.96 -26.09 -44.16
CA LYS A 665 -24.69 -26.82 -44.24
C LYS A 665 -24.18 -27.15 -42.84
N THR A 666 -23.67 -28.36 -42.66
CA THR A 666 -22.94 -28.77 -41.46
C THR A 666 -21.53 -28.23 -41.52
N LEU A 667 -21.13 -27.47 -40.51
CA LEU A 667 -19.81 -26.89 -40.33
C LEU A 667 -19.12 -27.58 -39.16
N ARG A 668 -17.83 -27.91 -39.33
CA ARG A 668 -17.01 -28.45 -38.24
C ARG A 668 -16.48 -27.33 -37.37
N VAL A 669 -16.64 -27.48 -36.06
CA VAL A 669 -16.22 -26.51 -35.05
C VAL A 669 -15.10 -27.13 -34.23
N ALA A 670 -13.98 -26.42 -34.09
CA ALA A 670 -12.95 -26.73 -33.10
C ALA A 670 -13.04 -25.75 -31.93
N ILE A 671 -12.73 -26.23 -30.73
CA ILE A 671 -12.85 -25.45 -29.50
C ILE A 671 -11.54 -25.52 -28.72
N SER A 672 -11.03 -24.35 -28.37
CA SER A 672 -9.83 -24.15 -27.58
C SER A 672 -10.21 -23.48 -26.26
N PHE A 673 -10.36 -24.28 -25.20
CA PHE A 673 -10.51 -23.74 -23.85
C PHE A 673 -9.23 -23.03 -23.38
N GLY A 674 -9.39 -21.83 -22.84
CA GLY A 674 -8.39 -21.13 -22.07
C GLY A 674 -8.15 -21.79 -20.72
N PRO A 675 -7.17 -21.31 -19.97
CA PRO A 675 -6.80 -21.90 -18.69
C PRO A 675 -7.80 -21.56 -17.59
N GLN A 676 -7.83 -22.43 -16.57
CA GLN A 676 -8.71 -22.30 -15.40
C GLN A 676 -8.48 -20.99 -14.63
N TYR A 677 -7.22 -20.57 -14.53
CA TYR A 677 -6.78 -19.40 -13.76
C TYR A 677 -5.94 -18.46 -14.63
N GLY A 678 -6.55 -17.91 -15.69
CA GLY A 678 -5.94 -16.86 -16.49
C GLY A 678 -6.58 -16.66 -17.87
N PRO A 679 -6.01 -15.75 -18.68
CA PRO A 679 -6.56 -15.41 -19.98
C PRO A 679 -6.15 -16.38 -21.09
N VAL A 680 -6.94 -16.44 -22.16
CA VAL A 680 -6.49 -17.02 -23.44
C VAL A 680 -5.43 -16.10 -24.06
N THR A 681 -4.25 -16.66 -24.33
CA THR A 681 -3.06 -15.90 -24.73
C THR A 681 -2.89 -15.81 -26.24
N ALA A 682 -2.08 -14.84 -26.69
CA ALA A 682 -1.75 -14.65 -28.09
C ALA A 682 -1.07 -15.88 -28.70
N PHE A 683 -0.22 -16.54 -27.91
CA PHE A 683 0.47 -17.76 -28.29
C PHE A 683 -0.50 -18.92 -28.55
N GLN A 684 -1.44 -19.14 -27.62
CA GLN A 684 -2.49 -20.16 -27.77
C GLN A 684 -3.28 -19.95 -29.08
N VAL A 685 -3.60 -18.70 -29.41
CA VAL A 685 -4.30 -18.36 -30.66
C VAL A 685 -3.42 -18.60 -31.89
N GLN A 686 -2.15 -18.20 -31.85
CA GLN A 686 -1.20 -18.39 -32.95
C GLN A 686 -0.97 -19.86 -33.30
N GLU A 687 -0.98 -20.75 -32.30
CA GLU A 687 -0.77 -22.19 -32.50
C GLU A 687 -2.06 -22.94 -32.87
N ALA A 688 -3.21 -22.52 -32.30
CA ALA A 688 -4.49 -23.16 -32.58
C ALA A 688 -5.01 -22.88 -34.00
N ILE A 689 -4.76 -21.70 -34.57
CA ILE A 689 -5.26 -21.32 -35.90
C ILE A 689 -4.69 -22.23 -37.01
N PRO A 690 -3.37 -22.39 -37.18
CA PRO A 690 -2.80 -23.30 -38.19
C PRO A 690 -3.27 -24.74 -38.00
N THR A 691 -3.34 -25.19 -36.73
CA THR A 691 -3.80 -26.53 -36.37
C THR A 691 -5.25 -26.77 -36.79
N ALA A 692 -6.15 -25.81 -36.54
CA ALA A 692 -7.54 -25.90 -36.96
C ALA A 692 -7.68 -25.92 -38.50
N ARG A 693 -6.87 -25.14 -39.21
CA ARG A 693 -6.86 -25.12 -40.69
C ARG A 693 -6.39 -26.43 -41.29
N MET A 694 -5.27 -26.97 -40.80
CA MET A 694 -4.71 -28.23 -41.31
C MET A 694 -5.70 -29.39 -41.15
N ASN A 695 -6.61 -29.30 -40.17
CA ASN A 695 -7.62 -30.31 -39.88
C ASN A 695 -9.01 -29.97 -40.45
N ALA A 696 -9.09 -28.98 -41.35
CA ALA A 696 -10.28 -28.59 -42.09
C ALA A 696 -11.51 -28.23 -41.22
N TYR A 697 -11.28 -27.57 -40.07
CA TYR A 697 -12.36 -26.96 -39.31
C TYR A 697 -12.87 -25.68 -40.01
N ASN A 698 -14.17 -25.42 -39.90
CA ASN A 698 -14.82 -24.25 -40.48
C ASN A 698 -14.99 -23.11 -39.46
N VAL A 699 -15.11 -23.45 -38.18
CA VAL A 699 -15.23 -22.51 -37.06
C VAL A 699 -14.22 -22.90 -35.98
N LEU A 700 -13.53 -21.92 -35.38
CA LEU A 700 -12.66 -22.08 -34.22
C LEU A 700 -13.15 -21.16 -33.10
N ILE A 701 -13.42 -21.73 -31.93
CA ILE A 701 -13.90 -21.00 -30.77
C ILE A 701 -12.88 -21.07 -29.66
N PHE A 702 -12.39 -19.91 -29.22
CA PHE A 702 -11.57 -19.78 -28.03
C PHE A 702 -12.45 -19.44 -26.85
N ALA A 703 -12.54 -20.32 -25.86
CA ALA A 703 -13.41 -20.15 -24.71
C ALA A 703 -12.59 -19.94 -23.43
N GLY A 704 -12.64 -18.78 -22.76
CA GLY A 704 -11.85 -18.54 -21.55
C GLY A 704 -12.51 -17.56 -20.58
N PHE A 705 -12.05 -17.49 -19.32
CA PHE A 705 -12.56 -16.56 -18.29
C PHE A 705 -12.08 -15.11 -18.48
N SER A 706 -11.04 -14.94 -19.28
CA SER A 706 -10.51 -13.67 -19.75
C SER A 706 -9.66 -13.89 -21.02
N PHE A 707 -9.24 -12.81 -21.68
CA PHE A 707 -8.44 -12.86 -22.91
C PHE A 707 -7.32 -11.83 -22.81
N ASP A 708 -6.12 -12.19 -23.29
CA ASP A 708 -5.02 -11.25 -23.32
C ASP A 708 -5.32 -10.13 -24.34
N PRO A 709 -4.87 -8.90 -24.06
CA PRO A 709 -5.01 -7.78 -24.99
C PRO A 709 -4.53 -8.07 -26.42
N GLU A 710 -3.44 -8.83 -26.55
CA GLU A 710 -2.82 -9.20 -27.84
C GLU A 710 -3.62 -10.25 -28.61
N THR A 711 -4.28 -11.17 -27.89
CA THR A 711 -5.17 -12.19 -28.45
C THR A 711 -6.28 -11.56 -29.29
N GLN A 712 -6.82 -10.44 -28.82
CA GLN A 712 -7.91 -9.73 -29.48
C GLN A 712 -7.43 -8.97 -30.74
N ALA A 713 -6.17 -8.51 -30.72
CA ALA A 713 -5.52 -7.82 -31.85
C ALA A 713 -5.07 -8.79 -32.97
N LEU A 714 -4.80 -10.05 -32.64
CA LEU A 714 -4.36 -11.09 -33.58
C LEU A 714 -5.41 -11.43 -34.63
N ILE A 715 -6.70 -11.40 -34.28
CA ILE A 715 -7.80 -11.70 -35.22
C ILE A 715 -7.96 -10.62 -36.28
N GLN A 716 -7.71 -9.35 -35.93
CA GLN A 716 -7.88 -8.23 -36.86
C GLN A 716 -6.87 -8.23 -38.01
N LYS A 717 -5.70 -8.88 -37.84
CA LYS A 717 -4.62 -8.86 -38.84
C LYS A 717 -4.79 -9.85 -39.99
N VAL A 718 -5.63 -10.89 -39.85
CA VAL A 718 -5.78 -11.91 -40.89
C VAL A 718 -7.21 -12.46 -40.86
N PRO A 719 -8.14 -12.02 -41.73
CA PRO A 719 -9.29 -12.84 -42.06
C PRO A 719 -8.76 -14.17 -42.61
N VAL A 720 -8.84 -15.23 -41.81
CA VAL A 720 -8.36 -16.55 -42.20
C VAL A 720 -9.35 -17.12 -43.20
N THR A 721 -9.01 -17.10 -44.48
CA THR A 721 -9.88 -17.60 -45.54
C THR A 721 -10.28 -19.05 -45.25
N GLY A 722 -11.59 -19.28 -45.05
CA GLY A 722 -12.17 -20.60 -44.79
C GLY A 722 -12.29 -21.02 -43.31
N LEU A 723 -11.90 -20.18 -42.35
CA LEU A 723 -12.04 -20.45 -40.90
C LEU A 723 -12.63 -19.22 -40.18
N GLU A 724 -13.84 -19.36 -39.63
CA GLU A 724 -14.47 -18.35 -38.77
C GLU A 724 -13.94 -18.47 -37.34
N ILE A 725 -13.63 -17.35 -36.67
CA ILE A 725 -13.03 -17.37 -35.32
C ILE A 725 -13.91 -16.57 -34.35
N HIS A 726 -14.19 -17.15 -33.18
CA HIS A 726 -14.95 -16.51 -32.11
C HIS A 726 -14.26 -16.62 -30.76
N PHE A 727 -14.48 -15.62 -29.90
CA PHE A 727 -14.07 -15.65 -28.50
C PHE A 727 -15.30 -15.75 -27.60
N ALA A 728 -15.38 -16.79 -26.79
CA ALA A 728 -16.45 -17.00 -25.82
C ALA A 728 -15.91 -16.83 -24.40
N ASN A 729 -16.53 -15.94 -23.62
CA ASN A 729 -16.31 -15.88 -22.19
C ASN A 729 -16.91 -17.13 -21.53
N ILE A 730 -16.18 -17.71 -20.58
CA ILE A 730 -16.68 -18.78 -19.70
C ILE A 730 -17.20 -18.13 -18.42
N SER A 731 -18.42 -18.48 -18.02
CA SER A 731 -18.97 -18.03 -16.73
C SER A 731 -18.08 -18.52 -15.57
N PRO A 732 -17.63 -17.63 -14.67
CA PRO A 732 -16.84 -18.01 -13.49
C PRO A 732 -17.51 -19.05 -12.59
N ASP A 733 -18.85 -19.15 -12.62
CA ASP A 733 -19.66 -20.10 -11.85
C ASP A 733 -19.27 -21.56 -12.08
N VAL A 734 -18.67 -21.85 -13.23
CA VAL A 734 -18.18 -23.18 -13.63
C VAL A 734 -17.10 -23.73 -12.70
N LEU A 735 -16.33 -22.86 -12.05
CA LEU A 735 -15.22 -23.24 -11.17
C LEU A 735 -15.67 -23.66 -9.77
N VAL A 736 -16.98 -23.64 -9.49
CA VAL A 736 -17.58 -23.94 -8.19
C VAL A 736 -18.70 -24.96 -8.41
N GLY A 737 -18.38 -26.25 -8.30
CA GLY A 737 -19.22 -27.37 -8.78
C GLY A 737 -20.66 -27.47 -8.25
N ASP A 738 -21.01 -26.80 -7.14
CA ASP A 738 -22.39 -26.76 -6.62
C ASP A 738 -23.26 -25.62 -7.18
N LEU A 739 -22.68 -24.62 -7.87
CA LEU A 739 -23.46 -23.53 -8.49
C LEU A 739 -24.31 -23.99 -9.66
N LEU A 740 -23.91 -25.05 -10.35
CA LEU A 740 -24.64 -25.61 -11.48
C LEU A 740 -26.05 -26.14 -11.11
N LYS A 741 -26.33 -26.35 -9.82
CA LYS A 741 -27.63 -26.82 -9.34
C LYS A 741 -28.64 -25.71 -9.04
N THR A 742 -28.18 -24.48 -8.78
CA THR A 742 -29.05 -23.35 -8.36
C THR A 742 -29.02 -22.16 -9.31
N THR A 743 -27.98 -22.00 -10.12
CA THR A 743 -27.98 -21.06 -11.22
C THR A 743 -28.99 -21.55 -12.26
N ARG A 744 -29.82 -20.67 -12.84
CA ARG A 744 -30.58 -21.01 -14.05
C ARG A 744 -29.56 -21.36 -15.13
N ALA A 745 -29.23 -22.63 -15.23
CA ALA A 745 -28.19 -23.20 -16.08
C ALA A 745 -28.55 -23.06 -17.56
N SER A 746 -28.38 -21.88 -18.14
CA SER A 746 -28.61 -21.72 -19.58
C SER A 746 -27.44 -21.12 -20.36
N GLN A 747 -26.49 -20.39 -19.75
CA GLN A 747 -25.51 -19.60 -20.52
C GLN A 747 -24.12 -19.51 -19.86
N ILE A 748 -23.39 -20.63 -19.88
CA ILE A 748 -22.00 -20.80 -19.45
C ILE A 748 -21.00 -20.22 -20.45
N PHE A 749 -21.29 -20.28 -21.75
CA PHE A 749 -20.41 -19.82 -22.84
C PHE A 749 -21.05 -18.69 -23.65
N THR A 750 -20.47 -17.48 -23.59
CA THR A 750 -21.03 -16.25 -24.23
C THR A 750 -19.95 -15.41 -24.93
N VAL A 751 -20.15 -15.05 -26.20
CA VAL A 751 -19.22 -14.20 -26.95
C VAL A 751 -19.30 -12.74 -26.48
N TYR A 752 -18.16 -12.07 -26.27
CA TYR A 752 -18.09 -10.66 -25.84
C TYR A 752 -17.96 -9.69 -27.03
N GLY A 753 -18.41 -8.43 -26.87
CA GLY A 753 -18.22 -7.38 -27.87
C GLY A 753 -17.02 -6.47 -27.56
N GLN A 754 -16.33 -6.01 -28.60
CA GLN A 754 -15.17 -5.11 -28.49
C GLN A 754 -15.61 -3.66 -28.21
N PRO A 755 -14.76 -2.81 -27.60
CA PRO A 755 -15.00 -1.36 -27.55
C PRO A 755 -15.33 -0.80 -28.93
N ASP A 756 -16.41 -0.04 -29.06
CA ASP A 756 -16.69 0.69 -30.29
C ASP A 756 -15.94 2.01 -30.30
N VAL A 757 -15.00 2.14 -31.24
CA VAL A 757 -14.00 3.21 -31.28
C VAL A 757 -13.91 3.75 -32.69
N LYS A 758 -13.97 5.08 -32.80
CA LYS A 758 -13.77 5.83 -34.04
C LYS A 758 -12.42 6.54 -34.02
N LEU A 759 -11.60 6.27 -35.04
CA LEU A 759 -10.35 6.99 -35.27
C LEU A 759 -10.57 8.13 -36.28
N ILE A 760 -10.13 9.33 -35.92
CA ILE A 760 -10.31 10.55 -36.71
C ILE A 760 -8.92 11.11 -37.04
N SER A 761 -8.58 11.13 -38.34
CA SER A 761 -7.35 11.80 -38.81
C SER A 761 -7.57 13.31 -38.93
N GLN A 762 -6.61 14.10 -38.48
CA GLN A 762 -6.60 15.55 -38.59
C GLN A 762 -5.69 16.02 -39.74
N LYS A 763 -5.79 17.31 -40.08
CA LYS A 763 -5.03 17.93 -41.20
C LYS A 763 -3.55 18.15 -40.91
N ASP A 764 -3.13 18.00 -39.66
CA ASP A 764 -1.77 18.24 -39.14
C ASP A 764 -1.00 16.95 -38.82
N ASP A 765 -1.40 15.84 -39.46
CA ASP A 765 -0.88 14.48 -39.22
C ASP A 765 -1.05 13.97 -37.78
N THR A 766 -2.04 14.52 -37.06
CA THR A 766 -2.47 14.01 -35.75
C THR A 766 -3.75 13.19 -35.84
N PHE A 767 -4.01 12.40 -34.81
CA PHE A 767 -5.16 11.53 -34.69
C PHE A 767 -5.92 11.84 -33.40
N ILE A 768 -7.25 11.70 -33.45
CA ILE A 768 -8.13 11.68 -32.28
C ILE A 768 -8.88 10.35 -32.25
N VAL A 769 -9.06 9.83 -31.05
CA VAL A 769 -9.85 8.64 -30.76
C VAL A 769 -11.14 9.07 -30.06
N GLU A 770 -12.29 8.59 -30.54
CA GLU A 770 -13.60 8.77 -29.92
C GLU A 770 -14.15 7.41 -29.51
N LEU A 771 -14.42 7.23 -28.21
CA LEU A 771 -15.10 6.06 -27.67
C LEU A 771 -16.62 6.21 -27.84
N LEU A 772 -17.23 5.36 -28.64
CA LEU A 772 -18.67 5.37 -28.90
C LEU A 772 -19.44 4.56 -27.85
N GLY A 773 -18.89 3.41 -27.46
CA GLY A 773 -19.52 2.52 -26.49
C GLY A 773 -18.79 1.19 -26.32
N ILE A 774 -19.41 0.28 -25.59
CA ILE A 774 -18.92 -1.06 -25.30
C ILE A 774 -20.10 -2.00 -25.07
N ASP A 775 -20.01 -3.22 -25.55
CA ASP A 775 -20.96 -4.27 -25.19
C ASP A 775 -20.57 -4.89 -23.84
N ILE A 776 -21.45 -4.79 -22.85
CA ILE A 776 -21.26 -5.30 -21.50
C ILE A 776 -22.02 -6.62 -21.36
N TYR A 777 -21.31 -7.65 -20.90
CA TYR A 777 -21.94 -8.91 -20.49
C TYR A 777 -22.40 -8.83 -19.04
N ASP A 778 -23.66 -9.13 -18.78
CA ASP A 778 -24.19 -9.27 -17.43
C ASP A 778 -24.18 -10.74 -17.00
N PRO A 779 -23.35 -11.13 -16.02
CA PRO A 779 -23.28 -12.51 -15.55
C PRO A 779 -24.53 -12.96 -14.78
N LEU A 780 -25.37 -12.04 -14.27
CA LEU A 780 -26.59 -12.37 -13.52
C LEU A 780 -27.74 -12.74 -14.45
N THR A 781 -27.85 -12.04 -15.59
CA THR A 781 -28.94 -12.27 -16.56
C THR A 781 -28.50 -13.13 -17.75
N GLY A 782 -27.19 -13.23 -18.00
CA GLY A 782 -26.62 -13.87 -19.19
C GLY A 782 -26.72 -13.02 -20.46
N GLU A 783 -27.26 -11.80 -20.36
CA GLU A 783 -27.48 -10.92 -21.50
C GLU A 783 -26.26 -10.05 -21.80
N VAL A 784 -26.10 -9.67 -23.06
CA VAL A 784 -25.13 -8.66 -23.50
C VAL A 784 -25.92 -7.39 -23.87
N TYR A 785 -25.56 -6.26 -23.29
CA TYR A 785 -26.18 -4.97 -23.61
C TYR A 785 -25.14 -3.94 -24.02
N HIS A 786 -25.51 -3.07 -24.96
CA HIS A 786 -24.65 -1.98 -25.41
C HIS A 786 -24.69 -0.81 -24.42
N SER A 787 -23.53 -0.39 -23.93
CA SER A 787 -23.33 0.78 -23.08
C SER A 787 -22.66 1.90 -23.87
N ARG A 788 -23.11 3.15 -23.68
CA ARG A 788 -22.53 4.32 -24.33
C ARG A 788 -21.17 4.62 -23.71
N GLY A 789 -20.26 5.25 -24.47
CA GLY A 789 -18.93 5.62 -23.97
C GLY A 789 -18.95 6.56 -22.77
N GLU A 790 -20.04 7.31 -22.55
CA GLU A 790 -20.26 8.16 -21.37
C GLU A 790 -20.54 7.34 -20.10
N ASP A 791 -21.05 6.11 -20.26
CA ASP A 791 -21.54 5.24 -19.20
C ASP A 791 -20.51 4.14 -18.83
N VAL A 792 -19.22 4.44 -19.00
CA VAL A 792 -18.10 3.56 -18.58
C VAL A 792 -17.38 4.13 -17.36
N ALA A 793 -16.76 3.27 -16.55
CA ALA A 793 -16.04 3.73 -15.36
C ALA A 793 -14.75 4.46 -15.73
N ALA A 794 -13.98 3.89 -16.67
CA ALA A 794 -12.75 4.49 -17.18
C ALA A 794 -12.45 4.02 -18.60
N TRP A 795 -11.69 4.83 -19.34
CA TRP A 795 -11.02 4.36 -20.55
C TRP A 795 -9.63 4.99 -20.69
N PHE A 796 -8.74 4.25 -21.34
CA PHE A 796 -7.33 4.57 -21.48
C PHE A 796 -6.89 4.42 -22.93
N LEU A 797 -5.93 5.25 -23.34
CA LEU A 797 -5.33 5.23 -24.66
C LEU A 797 -3.82 5.04 -24.57
N ASP A 798 -3.32 4.02 -25.25
CA ASP A 798 -1.92 3.88 -25.66
C ASP A 798 -1.81 4.38 -27.10
N THR A 799 -1.00 5.44 -27.29
CA THR A 799 -0.86 6.12 -28.59
C THR A 799 0.14 5.45 -29.52
N ASP A 800 0.93 4.47 -29.05
CA ASP A 800 1.94 3.76 -29.85
C ASP A 800 2.17 2.34 -29.33
N TYR A 801 1.10 1.56 -29.27
CA TYR A 801 1.08 0.25 -28.65
C TYR A 801 2.08 -0.71 -29.33
N ASP A 802 3.04 -1.19 -28.54
CA ASP A 802 4.12 -2.08 -28.97
C ASP A 802 3.67 -3.54 -29.19
N SER A 803 2.41 -3.85 -28.87
CA SER A 803 1.87 -5.22 -28.87
C SER A 803 2.49 -6.12 -27.77
N MET A 804 2.98 -5.54 -26.67
CA MET A 804 3.56 -6.25 -25.52
C MET A 804 3.04 -5.72 -24.18
N THR A 805 3.03 -4.41 -23.95
CA THR A 805 2.60 -3.80 -22.69
C THR A 805 1.76 -2.57 -22.93
N PHE A 806 0.65 -2.43 -22.21
CA PHE A 806 -0.20 -1.27 -22.35
C PHE A 806 0.39 -0.07 -21.60
N HIS A 807 0.77 0.98 -22.34
CA HIS A 807 1.27 2.22 -21.78
C HIS A 807 0.13 3.23 -21.70
N ILE A 808 -0.30 3.60 -20.49
CA ILE A 808 -1.37 4.59 -20.34
C ILE A 808 -0.81 5.98 -20.68
N CYS A 809 -1.00 6.42 -21.93
CA CYS A 809 -0.61 7.75 -22.40
C CYS A 809 -1.68 8.79 -22.04
N GLN A 810 -2.96 8.44 -22.20
CA GLN A 810 -4.10 9.28 -21.83
C GLN A 810 -5.11 8.47 -21.00
N ALA A 811 -5.75 9.13 -20.03
CA ALA A 811 -6.68 8.50 -19.11
C ALA A 811 -7.93 9.33 -18.89
N PHE A 812 -9.08 8.67 -18.95
CA PHE A 812 -10.40 9.30 -18.93
C PHE A 812 -11.33 8.61 -17.94
N PHE A 813 -12.10 9.40 -17.20
CA PHE A 813 -13.04 8.91 -16.18
C PHE A 813 -14.42 9.56 -16.38
N PRO A 814 -15.19 9.19 -17.42
CA PRO A 814 -16.48 9.82 -17.72
C PRO A 814 -17.54 9.55 -16.66
N GLY A 815 -17.51 8.37 -16.03
CA GLY A 815 -18.40 8.00 -14.94
C GLY A 815 -18.15 8.71 -13.59
N ASP A 816 -17.06 9.47 -13.44
CA ASP A 816 -16.73 10.17 -12.18
C ASP A 816 -16.54 11.67 -12.39
N SER A 817 -17.61 12.43 -12.16
CA SER A 817 -17.60 13.91 -12.20
C SER A 817 -16.60 14.57 -11.23
N LYS A 818 -16.12 13.86 -10.21
CA LYS A 818 -15.13 14.37 -9.24
C LYS A 818 -13.71 13.98 -9.61
N ALA A 819 -13.52 13.13 -10.62
CA ALA A 819 -12.21 12.76 -11.12
C ALA A 819 -11.40 14.02 -11.48
N TRP A 820 -10.12 14.00 -11.14
CA TRP A 820 -9.18 15.10 -11.35
C TRP A 820 -9.44 16.41 -10.59
N GLN A 821 -10.58 16.58 -9.90
CA GLN A 821 -10.96 17.88 -9.31
C GLN A 821 -9.90 18.43 -8.33
N LYS A 822 -9.25 17.56 -7.55
CA LYS A 822 -8.16 17.96 -6.64
C LYS A 822 -6.93 18.47 -7.41
N LEU A 823 -6.57 17.83 -8.51
CA LEU A 823 -5.45 18.21 -9.36
C LEU A 823 -5.76 19.45 -10.20
N GLN A 824 -6.96 19.55 -10.77
CA GLN A 824 -7.47 20.74 -11.47
C GLN A 824 -7.35 21.98 -10.58
N ARG A 825 -7.82 21.90 -9.32
CA ARG A 825 -7.69 23.01 -8.36
C ARG A 825 -6.23 23.35 -8.02
N ALA A 826 -5.36 22.35 -7.92
CA ALA A 826 -3.95 22.55 -7.58
C ALA A 826 -3.11 23.09 -8.75
N LEU A 827 -3.51 22.76 -9.99
CA LEU A 827 -2.78 23.08 -11.22
C LEU A 827 -3.46 24.17 -12.07
N LYS A 828 -4.55 24.79 -11.59
CA LYS A 828 -5.31 25.83 -12.30
C LYS A 828 -4.51 27.01 -12.85
N ALA A 829 -3.34 27.29 -12.26
CA ALA A 829 -2.44 28.36 -12.73
C ALA A 829 -1.46 27.90 -13.83
N GLN A 830 -1.37 26.58 -14.05
CA GLN A 830 -0.41 25.93 -14.96
C GLN A 830 -1.09 25.18 -16.10
N ILE A 831 -2.36 24.79 -15.93
CA ILE A 831 -3.13 23.95 -16.84
C ILE A 831 -4.53 24.55 -16.95
N ASP A 832 -5.03 24.62 -18.18
CA ASP A 832 -6.38 25.07 -18.49
C ASP A 832 -7.43 24.17 -17.80
N PRO A 833 -8.37 24.73 -17.01
CA PRO A 833 -9.49 23.98 -16.45
C PRO A 833 -10.27 23.16 -17.48
N ASP A 834 -10.43 23.65 -18.71
CA ASP A 834 -11.20 22.97 -19.76
C ASP A 834 -10.50 21.69 -20.25
N ALA A 835 -9.17 21.64 -20.19
CA ALA A 835 -8.41 20.44 -20.48
C ALA A 835 -8.69 19.32 -19.45
N PHE A 836 -8.97 19.67 -18.19
CA PHE A 836 -9.39 18.68 -17.19
C PHE A 836 -10.82 18.17 -17.43
N GLU A 837 -11.70 18.99 -17.99
CA GLU A 837 -13.05 18.54 -18.40
C GLU A 837 -12.96 17.55 -19.57
N GLN A 838 -12.04 17.75 -20.52
CA GLN A 838 -11.82 16.79 -21.60
C GLN A 838 -11.38 15.40 -21.10
N MET A 839 -10.65 15.32 -19.98
CA MET A 839 -10.32 14.03 -19.32
C MET A 839 -11.52 13.34 -18.63
N ARG A 840 -12.73 13.90 -18.74
CA ARG A 840 -13.99 13.28 -18.32
C ARG A 840 -14.91 12.97 -19.50
N ASN A 841 -14.42 13.12 -20.73
CA ASN A 841 -15.19 12.88 -21.95
C ASN A 841 -14.77 11.57 -22.64
N THR A 842 -15.40 11.30 -23.78
CA THR A 842 -15.16 10.13 -24.64
C THR A 842 -14.17 10.41 -25.79
N LYS A 843 -13.60 11.62 -25.86
CA LYS A 843 -12.68 12.04 -26.93
C LYS A 843 -11.27 12.26 -26.41
N SER A 844 -10.29 11.65 -27.07
CA SER A 844 -8.88 11.81 -26.74
C SER A 844 -8.37 13.22 -27.04
N PHE A 845 -7.22 13.56 -26.46
CA PHE A 845 -6.39 14.64 -26.98
C PHE A 845 -5.72 14.18 -28.30
N PRO A 846 -5.39 15.13 -29.22
CA PRO A 846 -4.64 14.82 -30.42
C PRO A 846 -3.29 14.17 -30.11
N PHE A 847 -2.89 13.19 -30.92
CA PHE A 847 -1.57 12.55 -30.83
C PHE A 847 -1.01 12.25 -32.23
N LYS A 848 0.32 12.14 -32.36
CA LYS A 848 0.97 11.69 -33.60
C LYS A 848 1.15 10.18 -33.59
N ALA A 849 1.20 9.60 -34.79
CA ALA A 849 1.62 8.22 -34.94
C ALA A 849 3.05 8.04 -34.41
N GLY A 850 3.23 7.13 -33.45
CA GLY A 850 4.54 6.73 -32.97
C GLY A 850 5.22 5.72 -33.90
N LYS A 851 6.26 5.06 -33.38
CA LYS A 851 7.11 4.12 -34.11
C LYS A 851 6.36 2.87 -34.55
N HIS A 852 5.46 2.36 -33.71
CA HIS A 852 4.70 1.13 -33.94
C HIS A 852 3.46 1.36 -34.81
N LYS A 853 3.01 2.61 -34.98
CA LYS A 853 1.86 3.02 -35.80
C LYS A 853 0.57 2.25 -35.46
N LYS A 854 0.42 1.89 -34.20
CA LYS A 854 -0.76 1.21 -33.65
C LYS A 854 -1.18 1.91 -32.38
N ILE A 855 -2.47 1.96 -32.14
CA ILE A 855 -3.03 2.42 -30.88
C ILE A 855 -3.74 1.27 -30.19
N ALA A 856 -3.90 1.38 -28.87
CA ALA A 856 -4.76 0.49 -28.12
C ALA A 856 -5.67 1.30 -27.19
N VAL A 857 -6.96 0.96 -27.18
CA VAL A 857 -7.98 1.58 -26.36
C VAL A 857 -8.48 0.55 -25.37
N LYS A 858 -8.22 0.78 -24.08
CA LYS A 858 -8.70 -0.07 -22.98
C LYS A 858 -9.90 0.59 -22.31
N VAL A 859 -10.96 -0.17 -22.05
CA VAL A 859 -12.17 0.31 -21.37
C VAL A 859 -12.41 -0.54 -20.13
N ILE A 860 -12.78 0.11 -19.03
CA ILE A 860 -13.21 -0.52 -17.77
C ILE A 860 -14.67 -0.16 -17.52
N ASP A 861 -15.52 -1.18 -17.37
CA ASP A 861 -16.92 -0.99 -17.00
C ASP A 861 -17.10 -0.83 -15.47
N PHE A 862 -18.32 -0.52 -15.03
CA PHE A 862 -18.61 -0.37 -13.60
C PHE A 862 -18.56 -1.68 -12.81
N ARG A 863 -18.47 -2.85 -13.45
CA ARG A 863 -18.27 -4.16 -12.80
C ARG A 863 -16.78 -4.51 -12.70
N GLY A 864 -15.88 -3.66 -13.19
CA GLY A 864 -14.43 -3.89 -13.19
C GLY A 864 -13.95 -4.80 -14.31
N ASN A 865 -14.79 -5.10 -15.32
CA ASN A 865 -14.35 -5.83 -16.50
C ASN A 865 -13.49 -4.94 -17.38
N GLU A 866 -12.36 -5.47 -17.84
CA GLU A 866 -11.46 -4.78 -18.76
C GLU A 866 -11.54 -5.41 -20.15
N VAL A 867 -11.72 -4.59 -21.18
CA VAL A 867 -11.61 -5.00 -22.59
C VAL A 867 -10.71 -4.04 -23.35
N ILE A 868 -10.14 -4.50 -24.46
CA ILE A 868 -9.25 -3.68 -25.28
C ILE A 868 -9.66 -3.73 -26.75
N ARG A 869 -9.35 -2.65 -27.48
CA ARG A 869 -9.37 -2.63 -28.95
C ARG A 869 -8.06 -2.06 -29.46
N VAL A 870 -7.36 -2.80 -30.31
CA VAL A 870 -6.18 -2.32 -31.03
C VAL A 870 -6.60 -1.81 -32.39
N ILE A 871 -5.97 -0.76 -32.90
CA ILE A 871 -6.25 -0.16 -34.22
C ILE A 871 -4.94 0.21 -34.90
N GLY A 872 -4.76 -0.21 -36.15
CA GLY A 872 -3.64 0.23 -36.97
C GLY A 872 -3.86 1.62 -37.54
N LEU A 873 -2.88 2.52 -37.43
CA LEU A 873 -2.98 3.87 -38.00
C LEU A 873 -2.80 3.89 -39.54
N GLY A 874 -2.47 2.74 -40.16
CA GLY A 874 -2.31 2.58 -41.60
C GLY A 874 -3.55 2.10 -42.37
N GLU A 875 -4.68 1.83 -41.68
CA GLU A 875 -5.90 1.26 -42.27
C GLU A 875 -6.99 2.31 -42.60
N VAL A 876 -6.68 3.61 -42.53
CA VAL A 876 -7.68 4.66 -42.69
C VAL A 876 -7.82 5.03 -44.17
N SER A 877 -8.96 4.68 -44.77
CA SER A 877 -9.42 5.28 -46.04
C SER A 877 -9.69 6.78 -45.82
N TYR A 878 -9.05 7.62 -46.63
CA TYR A 878 -9.32 9.06 -46.71
C TYR A 878 -10.82 9.30 -46.92
N GLY A 879 -11.45 10.00 -45.98
CA GLY A 879 -12.82 10.51 -46.10
C GLY A 879 -12.83 11.92 -46.68
#